data_AF-A0AAD7MCR9-F1
#
_entry.id   AF-A0AAD7MCR9-F1
#
_cell.length_a   1.000
_cell.length_b   1.000
_cell.length_c   1.000
_cell.angle_alpha   90.00
_cell.angle_beta   90.00
_cell.angle_gamma   90.00
#
_symmetry.space_group_name_H-M   'P 1'
#
loop_
_entity.id
_entity.type
_entity.pdbx_description
1 polymer ?
#
loop_
_entity_poly.entity_id
_entity_poly.type
_entity_poly.pdbx_seq_one_letter_code
_entity_poly.pdbx_strand_id
1 'polypeptide(L)'
;MLFYNVKLFQIQVGAISSFITARNQYASGDLGLSIGLWLFATQAHIDVKRVMCRFGYSVSSSTAHRALNTLTDSGFDSLRSQVQDATRRTEVEWGKISDNIQRYDRVYEHGIGRENELKVGTACTAFRLDDCKPGAFRADDHIKRVIQNDRKDMTTESLMADINWDHIDSITELHYVRVLAEFIPHLKHLSPEISARFRTSLALHRLPPNKTILQPLGTNGERQIENKGYQNGFFDFDQQMGIEPDKSDNLLSWNRGDGAAHATLMRLKKIQVTTPNIYKSFRNAVSTPEIWHTKATKLNSVASNHYGPAASPDPSSLSRSSNAANMKRPSDLKKCDFYPTSRSMTLILGCDVDLLQHFDEIVVQDVLPSFEDLLEHAHMLHQRYASQAAYERSLDRFEHDEAAPSEKFPQGTAWTAPCAPEAPLAESDEDAEMPGLADVAEIPTTRDLPPPPSTSSKKPSTGPQTHKEPPGFDGDRVLSNSILFLREFGWWIEMNYAIPEGDVGRLLEILKIFIFTFVGTANQNYVGYMLDLYMLLRFECSPDLRDGLLSKLVFNLQGEAGNFVEADITQEWFNRWLEDIAGRRGGDFDEQFYRRTVAPNVLHFLKMKEDMESAFALKRRGKAHTSPHLRDETQMLLRLYKDEELHKFRSGRSMGHAAVNCFDRGYERLDGGKMNEYIERSTEYAVLLRDMELLRSGNSDTPQASPHELPLDARSQSASPSPSFIDSTPSLPSNHLVVPSQTLRPTSPSSARSTGSNAARLAADCVEEWDQADHSDEPLFSGSDLNVTVDPETGMLSADWYEPEEFEQLLDNMFGPEVGQEESEDEGEPELSDTESESEGEEVMY
;
A
#
# COMPACT_ATOMS: atom_id res chain seq x y z
N MET A 1 45.50 0.77 -1.42
CA MET A 1 45.97 -0.23 -0.44
C MET A 1 45.00 -0.46 0.72
N LEU A 2 44.37 0.57 1.32
CA LEU A 2 43.41 0.39 2.44
C LEU A 2 42.20 -0.50 2.09
N PHE A 3 41.60 -0.34 0.91
CA PHE A 3 40.49 -1.21 0.45
C PHE A 3 40.88 -2.68 0.22
N TYR A 4 42.13 -2.94 -0.17
CA TYR A 4 42.62 -4.30 -0.41
C TYR A 4 42.79 -5.06 0.92
N ASN A 5 43.23 -4.36 1.97
CA ASN A 5 43.42 -4.95 3.30
C ASN A 5 42.09 -5.29 3.99
N VAL A 6 41.03 -4.52 3.77
CA VAL A 6 39.69 -4.80 4.34
C VAL A 6 39.07 -6.06 3.72
N LYS A 7 39.14 -6.20 2.38
CA LYS A 7 38.64 -7.39 1.68
C LYS A 7 39.40 -8.66 2.05
N LEU A 8 40.74 -8.56 2.18
CA LEU A 8 41.58 -9.69 2.59
C LEU A 8 41.23 -10.14 4.03
N PHE A 9 40.98 -9.19 4.93
CA PHE A 9 40.61 -9.47 6.32
C PHE A 9 39.25 -10.20 6.42
N GLN A 10 38.25 -9.78 5.65
CA GLN A 10 36.92 -10.43 5.62
C GLN A 10 37.00 -11.89 5.14
N ILE A 11 37.77 -12.16 4.10
CA ILE A 11 37.99 -13.52 3.56
C ILE A 11 38.73 -14.39 4.58
N GLN A 12 39.77 -13.86 5.22
CA GLN A 12 40.53 -14.57 6.25
C GLN A 12 39.67 -14.92 7.46
N VAL A 13 38.85 -13.99 7.95
CA VAL A 13 37.91 -14.24 9.05
C VAL A 13 36.88 -15.31 8.68
N GLY A 14 36.34 -15.26 7.45
CA GLY A 14 35.43 -16.30 6.95
C GLY A 14 36.07 -17.68 6.92
N ALA A 15 37.29 -17.80 6.40
CA ALA A 15 38.02 -19.06 6.35
C ALA A 15 38.40 -19.59 7.75
N ILE A 16 38.87 -18.72 8.65
CA ILE A 16 39.19 -19.12 10.03
C ILE A 16 37.93 -19.59 10.76
N SER A 17 36.82 -18.86 10.63
CA SER A 17 35.53 -19.25 11.21
C SER A 17 35.09 -20.61 10.70
N SER A 18 35.21 -20.88 9.39
CA SER A 18 34.79 -22.17 8.83
C SER A 18 35.66 -23.32 9.31
N PHE A 19 36.98 -23.15 9.41
CA PHE A 19 37.87 -24.17 9.99
C PHE A 19 37.58 -24.45 11.47
N ILE A 20 37.28 -23.40 12.26
CA ILE A 20 36.91 -23.55 13.67
C ILE A 20 35.60 -24.32 13.81
N THR A 21 34.56 -23.93 13.07
CA THR A 21 33.24 -24.57 13.13
C THR A 21 33.26 -25.99 12.54
N ALA A 22 34.03 -26.24 11.48
CA ALA A 22 34.21 -27.59 10.93
C ALA A 22 34.92 -28.53 11.91
N ARG A 23 35.87 -28.02 12.71
CA ARG A 23 36.58 -28.78 13.74
C ARG A 23 35.77 -28.94 15.03
N ASN A 24 34.94 -27.96 15.36
CA ASN A 24 34.04 -27.98 16.51
C ASN A 24 32.69 -27.36 16.15
N GLN A 25 31.70 -28.22 15.89
CA GLN A 25 30.33 -27.80 15.58
C GLN A 25 29.63 -27.01 16.72
N TYR A 26 30.18 -27.06 17.94
CA TYR A 26 29.71 -26.25 19.08
C TYR A 26 30.42 -24.90 19.20
N ALA A 27 31.49 -24.67 18.43
CA ALA A 27 32.05 -23.34 18.22
C ALA A 27 31.19 -22.63 17.16
N SER A 28 29.94 -22.36 17.52
CA SER A 28 29.04 -21.49 16.77
C SER A 28 29.55 -20.06 16.90
N GLY A 29 30.57 -19.71 16.12
CA GLY A 29 31.08 -18.35 16.06
C GLY A 29 30.01 -17.38 15.54
N ASP A 30 30.18 -16.09 15.85
CA ASP A 30 29.21 -15.03 15.51
C ASP A 30 28.89 -14.99 14.00
N LEU A 31 29.89 -15.26 13.16
CA LEU A 31 29.74 -15.28 11.70
C LEU A 31 28.89 -16.48 11.22
N GLY A 32 29.14 -17.69 11.74
CA GLY A 32 28.40 -18.88 11.34
C GLY A 32 26.92 -18.82 11.73
N LEU A 33 26.60 -18.20 12.88
CA LEU A 33 25.22 -17.94 13.27
C LEU A 33 24.57 -16.91 12.34
N SER A 34 25.25 -15.80 12.06
CA SER A 34 24.78 -14.75 11.16
C SER A 34 24.48 -15.29 9.75
N ILE A 35 25.36 -16.13 9.21
CA ILE A 35 25.13 -16.80 7.91
C ILE A 35 23.94 -17.75 7.99
N GLY A 36 23.78 -18.51 9.08
CA GLY A 36 22.62 -19.41 9.24
C GLY A 36 21.28 -18.68 9.31
N LEU A 37 21.23 -17.53 9.99
CA LEU A 37 20.07 -16.65 10.02
C LEU A 37 19.81 -16.00 8.66
N TRP A 38 20.87 -15.55 7.96
CA TRP A 38 20.75 -14.99 6.63
C TRP A 38 20.23 -16.02 5.62
N LEU A 39 20.75 -17.25 5.62
CA LEU A 39 20.24 -18.36 4.80
C LEU A 39 18.78 -18.69 5.13
N PHE A 40 18.36 -18.49 6.39
CA PHE A 40 16.95 -18.60 6.76
C PHE A 40 16.12 -17.46 6.13
N ALA A 41 16.56 -16.20 6.29
CA ALA A 41 15.90 -15.00 5.81
C ALA A 41 15.80 -14.92 4.27
N THR A 42 16.80 -15.44 3.55
CA THR A 42 16.79 -15.58 2.09
C THR A 42 16.04 -16.82 1.61
N GLN A 43 15.47 -17.60 2.54
CA GLN A 43 14.70 -18.80 2.25
C GLN A 43 15.49 -19.84 1.45
N ALA A 44 16.81 -19.93 1.66
CA ALA A 44 17.66 -20.90 0.96
C ALA A 44 17.15 -22.33 1.15
N HIS A 45 17.29 -23.15 0.10
CA HIS A 45 16.86 -24.55 0.12
C HIS A 45 17.49 -25.32 1.30
N ILE A 46 16.77 -26.30 1.84
CA ILE A 46 17.23 -27.04 3.02
C ILE A 46 18.57 -27.74 2.77
N ASP A 47 18.80 -28.23 1.55
CA ASP A 47 20.07 -28.88 1.20
C ASP A 47 21.23 -27.88 1.15
N VAL A 48 21.02 -26.66 0.66
CA VAL A 48 22.04 -25.59 0.70
C VAL A 48 22.45 -25.31 2.14
N LYS A 49 21.46 -25.16 3.04
CA LYS A 49 21.71 -24.96 4.48
C LYS A 49 22.51 -26.10 5.09
N ARG A 50 22.16 -27.36 4.76
CA ARG A 50 22.84 -28.56 5.27
C ARG A 50 24.28 -28.67 4.78
N VAL A 51 24.51 -28.41 3.49
CA VAL A 51 25.85 -28.42 2.87
C VAL A 51 26.72 -27.32 3.46
N MET A 52 26.22 -26.08 3.51
CA MET A 52 26.96 -24.94 4.09
C MET A 52 27.28 -25.15 5.57
N CYS A 53 26.36 -25.78 6.33
CA CYS A 53 26.63 -26.17 7.70
C CYS A 53 27.75 -27.22 7.80
N ARG A 54 27.77 -28.21 6.88
CA ARG A 54 28.81 -29.24 6.86
C ARG A 54 30.19 -28.70 6.50
N PHE A 55 30.25 -27.66 5.66
CA PHE A 55 31.49 -26.93 5.36
C PHE A 55 31.96 -26.01 6.50
N GLY A 56 31.16 -25.86 7.56
CA GLY A 56 31.47 -24.96 8.68
C GLY A 56 31.17 -23.49 8.41
N TYR A 57 30.57 -23.13 7.27
CA TYR A 57 30.21 -21.75 6.95
C TYR A 57 28.94 -21.27 7.68
N SER A 58 28.08 -22.18 8.10
CA SER A 58 26.79 -21.87 8.73
C SER A 58 26.53 -22.75 9.94
N VAL A 59 25.68 -22.30 10.84
CA VAL A 59 25.03 -23.17 11.84
C VAL A 59 23.93 -24.03 11.20
N SER A 60 23.46 -25.04 11.93
CA SER A 60 22.31 -25.86 11.54
C SER A 60 21.00 -25.06 11.60
N SER A 61 19.98 -25.51 10.87
CA SER A 61 18.63 -24.92 10.93
C SER A 61 18.04 -24.96 12.33
N SER A 62 18.32 -26.01 13.13
CA SER A 62 17.86 -26.10 14.51
C SER A 62 18.49 -25.04 15.41
N THR A 63 19.77 -24.74 15.23
CA THR A 63 20.46 -23.67 15.95
C THR A 63 19.94 -22.30 15.52
N ALA A 64 19.73 -22.07 14.22
CA ALA A 64 19.14 -20.84 13.71
C ALA A 64 17.73 -20.60 14.26
N HIS A 65 16.86 -21.63 14.26
CA HIS A 65 15.51 -21.53 14.84
C HIS A 65 15.55 -21.22 16.35
N ARG A 66 16.48 -21.83 17.10
CA ARG A 66 16.64 -21.54 18.52
C ARG A 66 17.03 -20.08 18.75
N ALA A 67 17.99 -19.57 17.97
CA ALA A 67 18.40 -18.17 18.04
C ALA A 67 17.24 -17.20 17.70
N LEU A 68 16.44 -17.51 16.68
CA LEU A 68 15.24 -16.71 16.34
C LEU A 68 14.20 -16.73 17.47
N ASN A 69 13.95 -17.88 18.09
CA ASN A 69 13.06 -17.93 19.24
C ASN A 69 13.61 -17.16 20.44
N THR A 70 14.93 -17.18 20.67
CA THR A 70 15.57 -16.35 21.71
C THR A 70 15.45 -14.86 21.39
N LEU A 71 15.59 -14.46 20.13
CA LEU A 71 15.36 -13.07 19.69
C LEU A 71 13.91 -12.65 19.94
N THR A 72 12.94 -13.50 19.58
CA THR A 72 11.52 -13.28 19.87
C THR A 72 11.27 -13.12 21.37
N ASP A 73 11.76 -14.06 22.18
CA ASP A 73 11.54 -14.04 23.62
C ASP A 73 12.14 -12.76 24.25
N SER A 74 13.37 -12.39 23.85
CA SER A 74 14.04 -11.15 24.29
C SER A 74 13.30 -9.88 23.84
N GLY A 75 12.82 -9.83 22.59
CA GLY A 75 12.07 -8.69 22.06
C GLY A 75 10.74 -8.51 22.78
N PHE A 76 10.01 -9.60 23.03
CA PHE A 76 8.77 -9.57 23.78
C PHE A 76 8.98 -9.23 25.26
N ASP A 77 10.01 -9.76 25.90
CA ASP A 77 10.30 -9.41 27.30
C ASP A 77 10.64 -7.92 27.45
N SER A 78 11.41 -7.37 26.50
CA SER A 78 11.68 -5.92 26.43
C SER A 78 10.42 -5.09 26.21
N LEU A 79 9.58 -5.49 25.24
CA LEU A 79 8.31 -4.82 24.95
C LEU A 79 7.39 -4.84 26.17
N ARG A 80 7.19 -6.01 26.79
CA ARG A 80 6.36 -6.19 27.98
C ARG A 80 6.86 -5.36 29.15
N SER A 81 8.17 -5.34 29.38
CA SER A 81 8.75 -4.50 30.43
C SER A 81 8.42 -3.03 30.21
N GLN A 82 8.63 -2.53 28.98
CA GLN A 82 8.36 -1.13 28.63
C GLN A 82 6.86 -0.78 28.76
N VAL A 83 5.97 -1.64 28.26
CA VAL A 83 4.51 -1.48 28.39
C VAL A 83 4.10 -1.44 29.87
N GLN A 84 4.63 -2.34 30.69
CA GLN A 84 4.34 -2.38 32.13
C GLN A 84 4.92 -1.17 32.87
N ASP A 85 6.12 -0.71 32.50
CA ASP A 85 6.76 0.51 33.05
C ASP A 85 5.96 1.77 32.71
N ALA A 86 5.49 1.90 31.46
CA ALA A 86 4.61 2.99 31.04
C ALA A 86 3.27 2.94 31.78
N THR A 87 2.67 1.75 31.89
CA THR A 87 1.41 1.55 32.64
C THR A 87 1.56 1.95 34.10
N ARG A 88 2.67 1.61 34.77
CA ARG A 88 2.99 2.05 36.14
C ARG A 88 3.08 3.57 36.28
N ARG A 89 3.50 4.27 35.22
CA ARG A 89 3.54 5.74 35.13
C ARG A 89 2.21 6.35 34.67
N THR A 90 1.17 5.55 34.43
CA THR A 90 -0.11 5.99 33.85
C THR A 90 0.06 6.63 32.46
N GLU A 91 0.99 6.11 31.68
CA GLU A 91 1.34 6.58 30.34
C GLU A 91 1.18 5.46 29.31
N VAL A 92 1.07 5.84 28.04
CA VAL A 92 1.03 4.91 26.90
C VAL A 92 2.22 5.22 26.00
N GLU A 93 3.08 4.23 25.79
CA GLU A 93 4.28 4.36 24.95
C GLU A 93 4.23 3.48 23.70
N TRP A 94 3.17 2.68 23.52
CA TRP A 94 3.06 1.73 22.42
C TRP A 94 1.64 1.73 21.84
N GLY A 95 1.55 1.87 20.51
CA GLY A 95 0.36 1.58 19.72
C GLY A 95 0.55 0.29 18.91
N LYS A 96 -0.49 -0.13 18.20
CA LYS A 96 -0.39 -1.29 17.30
C LYS A 96 -1.13 -1.08 15.98
N ILE A 97 -0.57 -1.63 14.92
CA ILE A 97 -1.16 -1.68 13.58
C ILE A 97 -1.36 -3.14 13.19
N SER A 98 -2.53 -3.47 12.67
CA SER A 98 -2.88 -4.85 12.27
C SER A 98 -3.50 -4.88 10.89
N ASP A 99 -3.24 -5.97 10.18
CA ASP A 99 -3.77 -6.20 8.85
C ASP A 99 -3.95 -7.69 8.59
N ASN A 100 -4.78 -8.02 7.60
CA ASN A 100 -5.04 -9.39 7.20
C ASN A 100 -3.85 -9.95 6.41
N ILE A 101 -3.56 -11.23 6.65
CA ILE A 101 -2.64 -12.02 5.83
C ILE A 101 -3.39 -13.20 5.26
N GLN A 102 -3.08 -13.57 4.03
CA GLN A 102 -3.78 -14.62 3.32
C GLN A 102 -2.86 -15.46 2.44
N ARG A 103 -3.20 -16.75 2.31
CA ARG A 103 -2.49 -17.68 1.42
C ARG A 103 -3.50 -18.54 0.71
N TYR A 104 -3.37 -18.63 -0.62
CA TYR A 104 -4.21 -19.50 -1.42
C TYR A 104 -3.52 -20.85 -1.62
N ASP A 105 -3.97 -21.86 -0.86
CA ASP A 105 -3.48 -23.23 -0.96
C ASP A 105 -4.13 -23.91 -2.16
N ARG A 106 -3.34 -24.06 -3.23
CA ARG A 106 -3.75 -24.80 -4.42
C ARG A 106 -3.56 -26.29 -4.19
N VAL A 107 -4.62 -27.04 -4.42
CA VAL A 107 -4.57 -28.50 -4.46
C VAL A 107 -4.15 -28.91 -5.87
N TYR A 108 -2.98 -29.53 -5.99
CA TYR A 108 -2.46 -30.05 -7.26
C TYR A 108 -3.10 -31.39 -7.67
N GLU A 109 -3.56 -32.19 -6.70
CA GLU A 109 -4.25 -33.46 -6.94
C GLU A 109 -5.69 -33.39 -6.42
N HIS A 110 -6.65 -33.19 -7.32
CA HIS A 110 -8.06 -33.10 -6.98
C HIS A 110 -8.60 -34.42 -6.39
N GLY A 111 -9.45 -34.30 -5.37
CA GLY A 111 -10.17 -35.41 -4.74
C GLY A 111 -11.36 -34.89 -3.94
N ILE A 112 -12.27 -35.78 -3.53
CA ILE A 112 -13.59 -35.44 -2.92
C ILE A 112 -13.50 -34.58 -1.65
N GLY A 113 -12.32 -34.43 -1.03
CA GLY A 113 -12.09 -33.53 0.11
C GLY A 113 -10.83 -32.67 -0.03
N ARG A 114 -10.31 -32.51 -1.25
CA ARG A 114 -9.14 -31.66 -1.51
C ARG A 114 -9.57 -30.53 -2.43
N GLU A 115 -9.98 -29.43 -1.82
CA GLU A 115 -10.35 -28.20 -2.51
C GLU A 115 -9.29 -27.14 -2.27
N ASN A 116 -9.20 -26.19 -3.20
CA ASN A 116 -8.36 -25.03 -2.97
C ASN A 116 -8.91 -24.26 -1.76
N GLU A 117 -8.02 -23.85 -0.86
CA GLU A 117 -8.40 -23.19 0.37
C GLU A 117 -7.72 -21.82 0.46
N LEU A 118 -8.49 -20.77 0.75
CA LEU A 118 -7.93 -19.48 1.14
C LEU A 118 -7.75 -19.49 2.66
N LYS A 119 -6.50 -19.65 3.10
CA LYS A 119 -6.14 -19.51 4.51
C LYS A 119 -5.99 -18.04 4.84
N VAL A 120 -6.57 -17.64 5.96
CA VAL A 120 -6.62 -16.25 6.42
C VAL A 120 -6.10 -16.19 7.85
N GLY A 121 -5.36 -15.15 8.17
CA GLY A 121 -4.95 -14.81 9.51
C GLY A 121 -4.81 -13.31 9.67
N THR A 122 -4.36 -12.88 10.84
CA THR A 122 -4.07 -11.48 11.14
C THR A 122 -2.61 -11.35 11.59
N ALA A 123 -1.91 -10.38 11.00
CA ALA A 123 -0.59 -9.92 11.45
C ALA A 123 -0.72 -8.58 12.19
N CYS A 124 0.22 -8.31 13.10
CA CYS A 124 0.23 -7.09 13.88
C CYS A 124 1.65 -6.68 14.23
N THR A 125 1.89 -5.37 14.24
CA THR A 125 3.15 -4.76 14.67
C THR A 125 2.87 -3.72 15.75
N ALA A 126 3.57 -3.84 16.88
CA ALA A 126 3.60 -2.80 17.89
C ALA A 126 4.60 -1.71 17.47
N PHE A 127 4.21 -0.44 17.62
CA PHE A 127 5.05 0.71 17.32
C PHE A 127 5.16 1.63 18.53
N ARG A 128 6.35 2.16 18.77
CA ARG A 128 6.60 3.06 19.90
C ARG A 128 6.06 4.45 19.60
N LEU A 129 5.45 5.06 20.61
CA LEU A 129 5.05 6.46 20.64
C LEU A 129 6.20 7.26 21.27
N ASP A 130 6.71 8.24 20.52
CA ASP A 130 7.77 9.13 20.99
C ASP A 130 7.14 10.46 21.43
N ASP A 131 7.74 11.10 22.44
CA ASP A 131 7.43 12.47 22.87
C ASP A 131 5.95 12.73 23.25
N CYS A 132 5.21 11.69 23.65
CA CYS A 132 3.84 11.85 24.13
C CYS A 132 3.82 12.49 25.52
N LYS A 133 3.03 13.55 25.69
CA LYS A 133 2.92 14.22 26.99
C LYS A 133 2.24 13.30 28.03
N PRO A 134 2.67 13.34 29.31
CA PRO A 134 2.02 12.60 30.37
C PRO A 134 0.51 12.90 30.42
N GLY A 135 -0.30 11.84 30.43
CA GLY A 135 -1.76 11.96 30.43
C GLY A 135 -2.43 12.17 29.07
N ALA A 136 -1.68 12.22 27.96
CA ALA A 136 -2.24 12.32 26.60
C ALA A 136 -3.26 11.20 26.31
N PHE A 137 -2.94 9.97 26.68
CA PHE A 137 -3.76 8.77 26.39
C PHE A 137 -4.69 8.38 27.56
N ARG A 138 -5.28 9.36 28.24
CA ARG A 138 -6.25 9.11 29.32
C ARG A 138 -7.62 8.70 28.77
N ALA A 139 -8.08 7.51 29.14
CA ALA A 139 -9.36 6.99 28.70
C ALA A 139 -10.54 7.82 29.23
N ASP A 140 -10.48 8.27 30.48
CA ASP A 140 -11.55 9.08 31.07
C ASP A 140 -11.74 10.44 30.37
N ASP A 141 -10.67 11.10 29.94
CA ASP A 141 -10.78 12.36 29.19
C ASP A 141 -11.42 12.15 27.82
N HIS A 142 -10.94 11.17 27.05
CA HIS A 142 -11.51 10.83 25.75
C HIS A 142 -13.00 10.45 25.87
N ILE A 143 -13.35 9.59 26.84
CA ILE A 143 -14.74 9.18 27.08
C ILE A 143 -15.61 10.38 27.43
N LYS A 144 -15.14 11.32 28.28
CA LYS A 144 -15.88 12.55 28.60
C LYS A 144 -16.16 13.38 27.35
N ARG A 145 -15.18 13.51 26.44
CA ARG A 145 -15.35 14.24 25.17
C ARG A 145 -16.33 13.56 24.22
N VAL A 146 -16.26 12.23 24.12
CA VAL A 146 -17.24 11.44 23.36
C VAL A 146 -18.65 11.68 23.93
N ILE A 147 -18.82 11.68 25.25
CA ILE A 147 -20.11 11.93 25.92
C ILE A 147 -20.61 13.37 25.73
N GLN A 148 -19.71 14.37 25.71
CA GLN A 148 -20.07 15.77 25.39
C GLN A 148 -20.74 15.86 24.02
N ASN A 149 -20.29 15.03 23.08
CA ASN A 149 -20.91 14.83 21.78
C ASN A 149 -20.94 16.11 20.94
N ASP A 150 -19.90 16.95 21.03
CA ASP A 150 -19.79 18.22 20.30
C ASP A 150 -19.81 18.02 18.77
N ARG A 151 -19.43 16.82 18.30
CA ARG A 151 -19.53 16.44 16.88
C ARG A 151 -20.96 16.51 16.30
N LYS A 152 -21.99 16.52 17.15
CA LYS A 152 -23.39 16.64 16.72
C LYS A 152 -23.69 17.96 16.01
N ASP A 153 -22.90 18.99 16.30
CA ASP A 153 -23.08 20.34 15.78
C ASP A 153 -22.24 20.57 14.50
N MET A 154 -21.58 19.53 14.00
CA MET A 154 -20.88 19.56 12.71
C MET A 154 -21.86 19.83 11.56
N THR A 155 -21.46 20.70 10.63
CA THR A 155 -22.15 20.89 9.35
C THR A 155 -21.19 20.79 8.18
N THR A 156 -21.74 20.62 6.97
CA THR A 156 -20.96 20.61 5.73
C THR A 156 -20.18 21.92 5.55
N GLU A 157 -20.79 23.06 5.90
CA GLU A 157 -20.17 24.39 5.84
C GLU A 157 -19.02 24.50 6.84
N SER A 158 -19.20 24.00 8.06
CA SER A 158 -18.14 24.05 9.09
C SER A 158 -16.94 23.19 8.71
N LEU A 159 -17.15 22.05 8.04
CA LEU A 159 -16.08 21.21 7.49
C LEU A 159 -15.38 21.91 6.32
N MET A 160 -16.14 22.54 5.41
CA MET A 160 -15.59 23.29 4.28
C MET A 160 -14.73 24.48 4.75
N ALA A 161 -15.21 25.20 5.76
CA ALA A 161 -14.51 26.35 6.34
C ALA A 161 -13.27 25.98 7.16
N ASP A 162 -13.14 24.71 7.59
CA ASP A 162 -11.95 24.23 8.31
C ASP A 162 -10.79 23.87 7.36
N ILE A 163 -11.01 23.81 6.05
CA ILE A 163 -9.96 23.62 5.05
C ILE A 163 -9.20 24.93 4.87
N ASN A 164 -7.87 24.87 4.99
CA ASN A 164 -7.01 26.03 4.73
C ASN A 164 -6.76 26.22 3.22
N TRP A 165 -7.74 26.82 2.52
CA TRP A 165 -7.68 27.00 1.06
C TRP A 165 -6.50 27.86 0.60
N ASP A 166 -6.20 28.97 1.30
CA ASP A 166 -5.05 29.83 0.97
C ASP A 166 -3.74 29.03 0.97
N HIS A 167 -3.60 28.10 1.92
CA HIS A 167 -2.45 27.22 2.02
C HIS A 167 -2.42 26.16 0.91
N ILE A 168 -3.56 25.56 0.58
CA ILE A 168 -3.68 24.60 -0.52
C ILE A 168 -3.33 25.25 -1.85
N ASP A 169 -3.77 26.48 -2.06
CA ASP A 169 -3.45 27.27 -3.26
C ASP A 169 -1.94 27.55 -3.31
N SER A 170 -1.36 28.04 -2.22
CA SER A 170 0.10 28.30 -2.12
C SER A 170 0.96 27.05 -2.36
N ILE A 171 0.52 25.88 -1.86
CA ILE A 171 1.19 24.60 -2.12
C ILE A 171 1.11 24.22 -3.60
N THR A 172 -0.08 24.38 -4.20
CA THR A 172 -0.32 24.04 -5.61
C THR A 172 0.55 24.91 -6.52
N GLU A 173 0.65 26.20 -6.21
CA GLU A 173 1.54 27.14 -6.90
C GLU A 173 3.00 26.71 -6.78
N LEU A 174 3.46 26.35 -5.59
CA LEU A 174 4.83 25.88 -5.41
C LEU A 174 5.10 24.55 -6.15
N HIS A 175 4.09 23.68 -6.28
CA HIS A 175 4.21 22.48 -7.11
C HIS A 175 4.39 22.79 -8.60
N TYR A 176 3.74 23.82 -9.15
CA TYR A 176 4.00 24.26 -10.52
C TYR A 176 5.47 24.67 -10.70
N VAL A 177 6.00 25.49 -9.78
CA VAL A 177 7.43 25.89 -9.81
C VAL A 177 8.34 24.67 -9.69
N ARG A 178 8.00 23.71 -8.84
CA ARG A 178 8.75 22.46 -8.70
C ARG A 178 8.80 21.66 -10.00
N VAL A 179 7.65 21.41 -10.61
CA VAL A 179 7.56 20.64 -11.87
C VAL A 179 8.40 21.31 -12.97
N LEU A 180 8.37 22.66 -13.05
CA LEU A 180 9.23 23.41 -13.97
C LEU A 180 10.72 23.21 -13.68
N ALA A 181 11.13 23.28 -12.41
CA ALA A 181 12.53 23.08 -12.00
C ALA A 181 13.03 21.64 -12.22
N GLU A 182 12.14 20.64 -12.11
CA GLU A 182 12.44 19.23 -12.40
C GLU A 182 12.55 18.97 -13.91
N PHE A 183 11.71 19.60 -14.73
CA PHE A 183 11.66 19.38 -16.16
C PHE A 183 12.70 20.21 -16.95
N ILE A 184 13.00 21.44 -16.51
CA ILE A 184 13.90 22.37 -17.20
C ILE A 184 15.28 22.35 -16.51
N PRO A 185 16.33 21.81 -17.16
CA PRO A 185 17.65 21.67 -16.55
C PRO A 185 18.23 22.99 -16.01
N HIS A 186 17.98 24.09 -16.71
CA HIS A 186 18.46 25.43 -16.34
C HIS A 186 17.87 25.94 -15.02
N LEU A 187 16.70 25.45 -14.60
CA LEU A 187 16.02 25.84 -13.36
C LEU A 187 16.33 24.93 -12.18
N LYS A 188 17.06 23.83 -12.38
CA LYS A 188 17.38 22.84 -11.33
C LYS A 188 18.13 23.43 -10.13
N HIS A 189 18.82 24.55 -10.32
CA HIS A 189 19.50 25.27 -9.24
C HIS A 189 18.51 25.85 -8.19
N LEU A 190 17.22 25.98 -8.51
CA LEU A 190 16.17 26.45 -7.61
C LEU A 190 15.60 25.36 -6.69
N SER A 191 15.87 24.08 -6.96
CA SER A 191 15.33 22.96 -6.18
C SER A 191 15.58 23.06 -4.67
N PRO A 192 16.76 23.49 -4.17
CA PRO A 192 16.98 23.69 -2.74
C PRO A 192 16.09 24.79 -2.13
N GLU A 193 15.83 25.88 -2.86
CA GLU A 193 14.94 26.96 -2.39
C GLU A 193 13.49 26.48 -2.34
N ILE A 194 13.00 25.82 -3.40
CA ILE A 194 11.65 25.22 -3.47
C ILE A 194 11.42 24.30 -2.27
N SER A 195 12.39 23.42 -2.02
CA SER A 195 12.36 22.48 -0.89
C SER A 195 12.33 23.18 0.45
N ALA A 196 13.11 24.24 0.61
CA ALA A 196 13.11 25.04 1.82
C ALA A 196 11.73 25.66 2.07
N ARG A 197 11.02 26.13 1.04
CA ARG A 197 9.66 26.70 1.18
C ARG A 197 8.65 25.65 1.67
N PHE A 198 8.65 24.43 1.11
CA PHE A 198 7.81 23.32 1.62
C PHE A 198 8.11 22.99 3.09
N ARG A 199 9.37 23.10 3.50
CA ARG A 199 9.83 22.72 4.84
C ARG A 199 9.73 23.82 5.89
N THR A 200 9.45 25.05 5.47
CA THR A 200 9.43 26.24 6.34
C THR A 200 8.14 27.04 6.18
N SER A 201 8.05 27.92 5.19
CA SER A 201 6.92 28.84 5.00
C SER A 201 5.60 28.13 4.75
N LEU A 202 5.64 26.98 4.09
CA LEU A 202 4.46 26.13 3.81
C LEU A 202 4.43 24.86 4.67
N ALA A 203 5.25 24.77 5.72
CA ALA A 203 5.13 23.65 6.65
C ALA A 203 3.96 23.90 7.63
N LEU A 204 3.16 22.86 7.91
CA LEU A 204 2.08 22.96 8.90
C LEU A 204 2.41 22.20 10.18
N HIS A 205 2.76 20.92 10.06
CA HIS A 205 3.16 20.09 11.20
C HIS A 205 4.14 19.02 10.74
N ARG A 206 5.42 19.39 10.71
CA ARG A 206 6.51 18.47 10.38
C ARG A 206 6.96 17.68 11.60
N LEU A 207 7.02 16.37 11.43
CA LEU A 207 7.55 15.45 12.41
C LEU A 207 9.09 15.48 12.41
N PRO A 208 9.74 15.34 13.57
CA PRO A 208 11.18 15.16 13.62
C PRO A 208 11.56 13.83 12.94
N PRO A 209 12.68 13.76 12.20
CA PRO A 209 13.09 12.56 11.45
C PRO A 209 13.64 11.44 12.36
N ASN A 210 12.92 11.12 13.43
CA ASN A 210 13.29 10.10 14.39
C ASN A 210 12.94 8.71 13.86
N LYS A 211 13.86 7.77 14.05
CA LYS A 211 13.61 6.38 13.70
C LYS A 211 12.47 5.80 14.54
N THR A 212 11.45 5.29 13.88
CA THR A 212 10.33 4.60 14.52
C THR A 212 10.74 3.21 14.98
N ILE A 213 10.50 2.92 16.25
CA ILE A 213 10.79 1.61 16.85
C ILE A 213 9.59 0.70 16.66
N LEU A 214 9.82 -0.45 16.05
CA LEU A 214 8.80 -1.45 15.72
C LEU A 214 9.13 -2.80 16.35
N GLN A 215 8.11 -3.51 16.82
CA GLN A 215 8.17 -4.90 17.24
C GLN A 215 7.02 -5.67 16.58
N PRO A 216 7.28 -6.40 15.48
CA PRO A 216 6.31 -7.34 14.93
C PRO A 216 5.90 -8.36 15.99
N LEU A 217 4.62 -8.71 16.00
CA LEU A 217 4.04 -9.67 16.93
C LEU A 217 3.82 -11.02 16.22
N GLY A 218 3.55 -12.06 17.01
CA GLY A 218 3.16 -13.36 16.50
C GLY A 218 1.76 -13.30 15.88
N THR A 219 1.62 -13.82 14.66
CA THR A 219 0.36 -13.93 13.91
C THR A 219 -0.67 -14.83 14.59
N ASN A 220 -1.95 -14.65 14.27
CA ASN A 220 -3.03 -15.58 14.64
C ASN A 220 -3.90 -15.91 13.43
N GLY A 221 -4.68 -16.99 13.53
CA GLY A 221 -5.60 -17.47 12.47
C GLY A 221 -6.97 -16.80 12.51
N GLU A 222 -7.09 -15.67 13.22
CA GLU A 222 -8.36 -14.97 13.37
C GLU A 222 -8.64 -14.10 12.15
N ARG A 223 -9.93 -13.96 11.83
CA ARG A 223 -10.41 -13.13 10.72
C ARG A 223 -10.78 -11.74 11.24
N GLN A 224 -10.00 -10.73 10.86
CA GLN A 224 -10.15 -9.36 11.34
C GLN A 224 -11.51 -8.73 11.00
N ILE A 225 -12.18 -9.15 9.92
CA ILE A 225 -13.49 -8.62 9.52
C ILE A 225 -14.65 -9.13 10.39
N GLU A 226 -14.45 -10.24 11.09
CA GLU A 226 -15.44 -10.87 11.95
C GLU A 226 -15.34 -10.29 13.36
N ASN A 227 -16.47 -9.89 13.97
CA ASN A 227 -16.46 -9.28 15.31
C ASN A 227 -15.73 -10.14 16.36
N LYS A 228 -16.00 -11.45 16.34
CA LYS A 228 -15.40 -12.37 17.30
C LYS A 228 -13.92 -12.61 16.99
N GLY A 229 -13.58 -12.74 15.70
CA GLY A 229 -12.20 -12.89 15.24
C GLY A 229 -11.35 -11.68 15.59
N TYR A 230 -11.82 -10.47 15.28
CA TYR A 230 -11.15 -9.22 15.67
C TYR A 230 -10.93 -9.16 17.19
N GLN A 231 -11.97 -9.43 17.99
CA GLN A 231 -11.85 -9.39 19.45
C GLN A 231 -10.80 -10.38 19.97
N ASN A 232 -10.84 -11.62 19.50
CA ASN A 232 -9.90 -12.66 19.92
C ASN A 232 -8.47 -12.31 19.50
N GLY A 233 -8.26 -11.95 18.22
CA GLY A 233 -6.94 -11.59 17.70
C GLY A 233 -6.38 -10.37 18.39
N PHE A 234 -7.22 -9.39 18.71
CA PHE A 234 -6.84 -8.20 19.45
C PHE A 234 -6.33 -8.52 20.87
N PHE A 235 -7.10 -9.31 21.63
CA PHE A 235 -6.70 -9.70 22.98
C PHE A 235 -5.45 -10.56 22.98
N ASP A 236 -5.28 -11.39 21.96
CA ASP A 236 -4.07 -12.15 21.73
C ASP A 236 -2.85 -11.23 21.53
N PHE A 237 -2.95 -10.18 20.70
CA PHE A 237 -1.86 -9.21 20.54
C PHE A 237 -1.58 -8.42 21.82
N ASP A 238 -2.60 -8.02 22.57
CA ASP A 238 -2.42 -7.33 23.87
C ASP A 238 -1.70 -8.18 24.89
N GLN A 239 -2.01 -9.49 24.94
CA GLN A 239 -1.30 -10.43 25.77
C GLN A 239 0.17 -10.54 25.37
N GLN A 240 0.48 -10.55 24.07
CA GLN A 240 1.86 -10.56 23.59
C GLN A 240 2.62 -9.30 24.02
N MET A 241 1.99 -8.13 23.92
CA MET A 241 2.52 -6.84 24.37
C MET A 241 2.66 -6.71 25.89
N GLY A 242 2.00 -7.59 26.66
CA GLY A 242 2.02 -7.54 28.13
C GLY A 242 1.08 -6.52 28.74
N ILE A 243 0.03 -6.14 28.02
CA ILE A 243 -1.02 -5.26 28.54
C ILE A 243 -1.79 -6.03 29.62
N GLU A 244 -1.87 -5.45 30.81
CA GLU A 244 -2.62 -5.99 31.94
C GLU A 244 -3.92 -5.19 32.11
N PRO A 245 -5.09 -5.71 31.65
CA PRO A 245 -6.34 -4.94 31.58
C PRO A 245 -6.77 -4.27 32.89
N ASP A 246 -6.50 -4.91 34.02
CA ASP A 246 -6.87 -4.39 35.34
C ASP A 246 -5.99 -3.22 35.79
N LYS A 247 -4.79 -3.06 35.20
CA LYS A 247 -3.86 -1.97 35.49
C LYS A 247 -3.88 -0.85 34.44
N SER A 248 -4.47 -1.11 33.27
CA SER A 248 -4.59 -0.18 32.15
C SER A 248 -6.03 0.33 31.95
N ASP A 249 -6.89 0.21 32.97
CA ASP A 249 -8.31 0.53 32.88
C ASP A 249 -8.59 2.00 32.56
N ASN A 250 -7.67 2.93 32.90
CA ASN A 250 -7.76 4.34 32.53
C ASN A 250 -6.85 4.76 31.36
N LEU A 251 -6.25 3.81 30.63
CA LEU A 251 -5.36 4.10 29.51
C LEU A 251 -6.01 3.73 28.18
N LEU A 252 -5.81 4.59 27.19
CA LEU A 252 -6.25 4.33 25.83
C LEU A 252 -5.34 3.33 25.13
N SER A 253 -5.94 2.39 24.42
CA SER A 253 -5.28 1.53 23.44
C SER A 253 -5.47 2.15 22.05
N TRP A 254 -4.37 2.45 21.35
CA TRP A 254 -4.42 2.98 19.99
C TRP A 254 -4.22 1.86 18.96
N ASN A 255 -5.23 1.69 18.11
CA ASN A 255 -5.38 0.55 17.22
C ASN A 255 -5.58 0.99 15.79
N ARG A 256 -4.65 0.59 14.94
CA ARG A 256 -4.70 0.94 13.53
C ARG A 256 -4.83 -0.29 12.64
N GLY A 257 -5.26 -0.05 11.41
CA GLY A 257 -5.49 -1.07 10.41
C GLY A 257 -6.30 -0.53 9.25
N ASP A 258 -6.49 -1.35 8.24
CA ASP A 258 -7.27 -1.00 7.07
C ASP A 258 -8.70 -0.52 7.43
N GLY A 259 -9.41 0.00 6.43
CA GLY A 259 -10.76 0.50 6.64
C GLY A 259 -11.71 -0.54 7.24
N ALA A 260 -11.56 -1.82 6.89
CA ALA A 260 -12.40 -2.89 7.41
C ALA A 260 -12.12 -3.20 8.89
N ALA A 261 -10.85 -3.19 9.31
CA ALA A 261 -10.42 -3.29 10.69
C ALA A 261 -10.99 -2.16 11.54
N HIS A 262 -10.86 -0.92 11.05
CA HIS A 262 -11.40 0.27 11.68
C HIS A 262 -12.92 0.17 11.88
N ALA A 263 -13.65 -0.18 10.81
CA ALA A 263 -15.10 -0.38 10.86
C ALA A 263 -15.51 -1.46 11.86
N THR A 264 -14.75 -2.56 11.93
CA THR A 264 -15.01 -3.66 12.84
C THR A 264 -14.83 -3.26 14.29
N LEU A 265 -13.78 -2.49 14.62
CA LEU A 265 -13.57 -1.96 15.96
C LEU A 265 -14.69 -0.96 16.36
N MET A 266 -15.08 -0.06 15.45
CA MET A 266 -16.20 0.87 15.71
C MET A 266 -17.51 0.12 15.98
N ARG A 267 -17.79 -0.94 15.22
CA ARG A 267 -18.95 -1.82 15.43
C ARG A 267 -18.86 -2.56 16.77
N LEU A 268 -17.68 -3.06 17.15
CA LEU A 268 -17.46 -3.72 18.44
C LEU A 268 -17.70 -2.79 19.62
N LYS A 269 -17.24 -1.53 19.55
CA LYS A 269 -17.50 -0.51 20.59
C LYS A 269 -18.99 -0.33 20.84
N LYS A 270 -19.80 -0.28 19.77
CA LYS A 270 -21.27 -0.19 19.89
C LYS A 270 -21.89 -1.45 20.50
N ILE A 271 -21.52 -2.64 20.02
CA ILE A 271 -22.10 -3.92 20.48
C ILE A 271 -21.73 -4.21 21.95
N GLN A 272 -20.50 -3.89 22.35
CA GLN A 272 -19.94 -4.26 23.64
C GLN A 272 -20.06 -3.15 24.70
N VAL A 273 -20.73 -2.03 24.40
CA VAL A 273 -20.81 -0.86 25.30
C VAL A 273 -21.38 -1.19 26.68
N THR A 274 -22.28 -2.18 26.76
CA THR A 274 -22.92 -2.64 28.00
C THR A 274 -22.03 -3.56 28.83
N THR A 275 -20.91 -4.04 28.27
CA THR A 275 -19.95 -4.88 28.98
C THR A 275 -19.29 -4.06 30.09
N PRO A 276 -19.40 -4.48 31.39
CA PRO A 276 -18.93 -3.67 32.51
C PRO A 276 -17.43 -3.35 32.47
N ASN A 277 -16.63 -4.30 32.00
CA ASN A 277 -15.18 -4.13 31.91
C ASN A 277 -14.81 -3.26 30.70
N ILE A 278 -14.12 -2.14 30.96
CA ILE A 278 -13.79 -1.12 29.95
C ILE A 278 -12.97 -1.69 28.80
N TYR A 279 -11.97 -2.53 29.11
CA TYR A 279 -11.12 -3.21 28.14
C TYR A 279 -11.89 -4.17 27.25
N LYS A 280 -12.73 -5.03 27.83
CA LYS A 280 -13.56 -5.97 27.04
C LYS A 280 -14.63 -5.26 26.21
N SER A 281 -15.05 -4.07 26.63
CA SER A 281 -16.01 -3.22 25.91
C SER A 281 -15.39 -2.36 24.80
N PHE A 282 -14.06 -2.33 24.67
CA PHE A 282 -13.32 -1.44 23.76
C PHE A 282 -13.60 0.06 23.98
N ARG A 283 -14.18 0.46 25.13
CA ARG A 283 -14.43 1.88 25.45
C ARG A 283 -13.13 2.67 25.61
N ASN A 284 -12.05 2.01 26.01
CA ASN A 284 -10.70 2.57 26.04
C ASN A 284 -9.92 2.37 24.73
N ALA A 285 -10.54 1.93 23.63
CA ALA A 285 -9.87 1.78 22.35
C ALA A 285 -10.15 2.98 21.44
N VAL A 286 -9.09 3.57 20.88
CA VAL A 286 -9.14 4.53 19.78
C VAL A 286 -8.68 3.84 18.50
N SER A 287 -9.30 4.19 17.38
CA SER A 287 -8.87 3.69 16.07
C SER A 287 -8.71 4.82 15.07
N THR A 288 -7.69 4.69 14.23
CA THR A 288 -7.46 5.56 13.08
C THR A 288 -7.35 4.69 11.82
N PRO A 289 -8.10 5.02 10.76
CA PRO A 289 -7.97 4.31 9.48
C PRO A 289 -6.62 4.62 8.84
N GLU A 290 -6.18 3.73 7.98
CA GLU A 290 -4.85 3.79 7.40
C GLU A 290 -4.73 4.61 6.10
N ILE A 291 -3.55 5.19 5.91
CA ILE A 291 -3.31 6.27 4.95
C ILE A 291 -2.99 5.73 3.55
N TRP A 292 -2.20 4.66 3.41
CA TRP A 292 -1.90 4.10 2.09
C TRP A 292 -3.19 3.63 1.41
N HIS A 293 -4.06 2.93 2.15
CA HIS A 293 -5.33 2.42 1.60
C HIS A 293 -6.26 3.54 1.14
N THR A 294 -6.26 4.65 1.87
CA THR A 294 -6.96 5.88 1.50
C THR A 294 -6.37 6.47 0.21
N LYS A 295 -5.04 6.58 0.12
CA LYS A 295 -4.30 7.07 -1.05
C LYS A 295 -4.56 6.22 -2.30
N ALA A 296 -4.52 4.90 -2.17
CA ALA A 296 -4.77 3.96 -3.27
C ALA A 296 -6.23 4.01 -3.73
N THR A 297 -7.18 4.10 -2.81
CA THR A 297 -8.60 4.23 -3.16
C THR A 297 -8.87 5.56 -3.87
N LYS A 298 -8.18 6.63 -3.47
CA LYS A 298 -8.27 7.91 -4.17
C LYS A 298 -7.71 7.82 -5.59
N LEU A 299 -6.56 7.17 -5.79
CA LEU A 299 -6.01 6.92 -7.14
C LEU A 299 -7.01 6.18 -8.04
N ASN A 300 -7.64 5.11 -7.54
CA ASN A 300 -8.69 4.39 -8.26
C ASN A 300 -9.89 5.28 -8.58
N SER A 301 -10.25 6.19 -7.67
CA SER A 301 -11.36 7.13 -7.87
C SER A 301 -11.06 8.12 -9.00
N VAL A 302 -9.85 8.70 -9.01
CA VAL A 302 -9.38 9.58 -10.09
C VAL A 302 -9.34 8.80 -11.41
N ALA A 303 -8.83 7.56 -11.41
CA ALA A 303 -8.75 6.74 -12.61
C ALA A 303 -10.13 6.43 -13.19
N SER A 304 -11.06 5.98 -12.34
CA SER A 304 -12.45 5.75 -12.72
C SER A 304 -13.13 6.99 -13.31
N ASN A 305 -12.78 8.19 -12.84
CA ASN A 305 -13.41 9.43 -13.29
C ASN A 305 -12.85 9.94 -14.62
N HIS A 306 -11.52 9.87 -14.81
CA HIS A 306 -10.82 10.60 -15.88
C HIS A 306 -10.34 9.72 -17.05
N TYR A 307 -10.25 8.39 -16.90
CA TYR A 307 -9.82 7.56 -18.03
C TYR A 307 -10.83 7.56 -19.19
N GLY A 308 -12.13 7.71 -18.92
CA GLY A 308 -13.15 7.68 -19.96
C GLY A 308 -13.19 6.37 -20.76
N PRO A 309 -13.79 6.37 -21.97
CA PRO A 309 -13.85 5.21 -22.86
C PRO A 309 -12.46 4.76 -23.34
N ALA A 310 -12.26 3.45 -23.53
CA ALA A 310 -10.96 2.90 -23.92
C ALA A 310 -10.45 3.40 -25.28
N ALA A 311 -11.36 3.59 -26.26
CA ALA A 311 -11.07 4.15 -27.58
C ALA A 311 -11.60 5.60 -27.68
N SER A 312 -11.27 6.42 -26.69
CA SER A 312 -11.71 7.82 -26.66
C SER A 312 -10.92 8.68 -27.66
N PRO A 313 -11.59 9.48 -28.52
CA PRO A 313 -10.92 10.52 -29.31
C PRO A 313 -10.64 11.79 -28.50
N ASP A 314 -11.23 11.92 -27.30
CA ASP A 314 -11.14 13.11 -26.47
C ASP A 314 -9.75 13.26 -25.82
N PRO A 315 -8.98 14.32 -26.13
CA PRO A 315 -7.63 14.54 -25.59
C PRO A 315 -7.60 14.77 -24.08
N SER A 316 -8.73 15.13 -23.47
CA SER A 316 -8.84 15.29 -22.01
C SER A 316 -9.03 13.96 -21.26
N SER A 317 -9.35 12.88 -21.98
CA SER A 317 -9.48 11.55 -21.36
C SER A 317 -8.13 10.87 -21.20
N LEU A 318 -7.85 10.29 -20.04
CA LEU A 318 -6.55 9.63 -19.81
C LEU A 318 -6.34 8.42 -20.72
N SER A 319 -7.40 7.84 -21.30
CA SER A 319 -7.24 6.81 -22.35
C SER A 319 -6.56 7.34 -23.59
N ARG A 320 -6.95 8.53 -24.05
CA ARG A 320 -6.39 9.12 -25.25
C ARG A 320 -4.91 9.42 -25.03
N SER A 321 -4.57 9.99 -23.88
CA SER A 321 -3.18 10.23 -23.48
C SER A 321 -2.39 8.93 -23.30
N SER A 322 -2.92 7.94 -22.58
CA SER A 322 -2.24 6.64 -22.42
C SER A 322 -2.03 5.94 -23.76
N ASN A 323 -3.00 5.94 -24.67
CA ASN A 323 -2.85 5.36 -26.00
C ASN A 323 -1.80 6.10 -26.85
N ALA A 324 -1.74 7.44 -26.76
CA ALA A 324 -0.74 8.23 -27.47
C ALA A 324 0.68 7.99 -26.93
N ALA A 325 0.82 7.90 -25.61
CA ALA A 325 2.09 7.64 -24.92
C ALA A 325 2.46 6.15 -24.82
N ASN A 326 1.69 5.24 -25.45
CA ASN A 326 1.87 3.79 -25.35
C ASN A 326 1.91 3.25 -23.90
N MET A 327 1.17 3.89 -22.99
CA MET A 327 1.03 3.49 -21.59
C MET A 327 -0.14 2.51 -21.43
N LYS A 328 0.05 1.48 -20.60
CA LYS A 328 -1.00 0.47 -20.32
C LYS A 328 -2.18 1.12 -19.59
N ARG A 329 -3.35 1.14 -20.24
CA ARG A 329 -4.62 1.44 -19.56
C ARG A 329 -4.93 0.32 -18.54
N PRO A 330 -5.35 0.66 -17.30
CA PRO A 330 -5.80 -0.35 -16.34
C PRO A 330 -6.99 -1.17 -16.88
N SER A 331 -6.96 -2.48 -16.66
CA SER A 331 -8.03 -3.38 -17.10
C SER A 331 -9.32 -3.18 -16.29
N ASP A 332 -9.19 -2.88 -15.00
CA ASP A 332 -10.28 -2.50 -14.11
C ASP A 332 -10.00 -1.15 -13.46
N LEU A 333 -10.76 -0.11 -13.85
CA LEU A 333 -10.61 1.23 -13.29
C LEU A 333 -11.03 1.34 -11.82
N LYS A 334 -11.74 0.34 -11.27
CA LYS A 334 -12.10 0.30 -9.85
C LYS A 334 -11.00 -0.30 -8.99
N LYS A 335 -10.07 -1.04 -9.59
CA LYS A 335 -8.99 -1.77 -8.95
C LYS A 335 -7.74 -1.69 -9.82
N CYS A 336 -7.20 -0.48 -9.93
CA CYS A 336 -6.06 -0.23 -10.79
C CYS A 336 -4.77 -0.81 -10.17
N ASP A 337 -3.84 -1.24 -11.04
CA ASP A 337 -2.46 -1.52 -10.63
C ASP A 337 -1.81 -0.20 -10.16
N PHE A 338 -1.48 -0.10 -8.87
CA PHE A 338 -1.13 1.19 -8.24
C PHE A 338 0.04 1.91 -8.93
N TYR A 339 1.19 1.25 -9.10
CA TYR A 339 2.41 1.88 -9.62
C TYR A 339 2.33 2.22 -11.12
N PRO A 340 1.87 1.33 -12.02
CA PRO A 340 1.68 1.69 -13.41
C PRO A 340 0.68 2.84 -13.60
N THR A 341 -0.40 2.85 -12.82
CA THR A 341 -1.46 3.87 -12.94
C THR A 341 -1.00 5.22 -12.44
N SER A 342 -0.42 5.28 -11.24
CA SER A 342 0.13 6.53 -10.68
C SER A 342 1.18 7.12 -11.61
N ARG A 343 2.08 6.29 -12.15
CA ARG A 343 3.06 6.73 -13.14
C ARG A 343 2.46 7.32 -14.41
N SER A 344 1.46 6.66 -15.00
CA SER A 344 0.80 7.18 -16.20
C SER A 344 0.12 8.52 -15.93
N MET A 345 -0.51 8.69 -14.77
CA MET A 345 -1.17 9.94 -14.41
C MET A 345 -0.19 11.07 -14.12
N THR A 346 0.93 10.78 -13.44
CA THR A 346 1.99 11.77 -13.18
C THR A 346 2.61 12.26 -14.48
N LEU A 347 2.89 11.36 -15.44
CA LEU A 347 3.35 11.76 -16.78
C LEU A 347 2.35 12.72 -17.43
N ILE A 348 1.07 12.37 -17.41
CA ILE A 348 0.00 13.17 -18.04
C ILE A 348 -0.14 14.55 -17.38
N LEU A 349 0.00 14.62 -16.04
CA LEU A 349 -0.04 15.87 -15.27
C LEU A 349 1.12 16.81 -15.63
N GLY A 350 2.32 16.27 -15.84
CA GLY A 350 3.54 17.06 -16.09
C GLY A 350 3.71 17.61 -17.51
N CYS A 351 2.80 17.28 -18.44
CA CYS A 351 2.88 17.72 -19.83
C CYS A 351 2.17 19.06 -20.04
N ASP A 352 2.81 20.16 -19.65
CA ASP A 352 2.44 21.52 -20.10
C ASP A 352 3.44 22.00 -21.17
N VAL A 353 2.98 22.84 -22.11
CA VAL A 353 3.59 23.32 -23.38
C VAL A 353 5.11 23.08 -23.54
N ASP A 354 5.61 22.81 -24.76
CA ASP A 354 7.06 22.69 -25.04
C ASP A 354 7.88 23.94 -24.63
N LEU A 355 8.26 23.98 -23.35
CA LEU A 355 8.97 25.06 -22.68
C LEU A 355 10.48 24.91 -22.82
N LEU A 356 10.99 23.74 -23.18
CA LEU A 356 12.44 23.48 -23.26
C LEU A 356 13.09 24.42 -24.27
N GLN A 357 12.54 24.50 -25.49
CA GLN A 357 13.05 25.40 -26.52
C GLN A 357 12.96 26.87 -26.09
N HIS A 358 11.89 27.26 -25.40
CA HIS A 358 11.72 28.64 -24.91
C HIS A 358 12.77 29.01 -23.87
N PHE A 359 13.04 28.12 -22.91
CA PHE A 359 14.07 28.35 -21.90
C PHE A 359 15.48 28.28 -22.49
N ASP A 360 15.73 27.42 -23.49
CA ASP A 360 17.01 27.43 -24.22
C ASP A 360 17.25 28.79 -24.92
N GLU A 361 16.20 29.38 -25.53
CA GLU A 361 16.27 30.70 -26.16
C GLU A 361 16.46 31.85 -25.15
N ILE A 362 15.83 31.78 -23.97
CA ILE A 362 15.96 32.79 -22.91
C ILE A 362 17.32 32.72 -22.20
N VAL A 363 17.88 31.51 -22.03
CA VAL A 363 19.23 31.32 -21.47
C VAL A 363 20.27 32.00 -22.35
N VAL A 364 20.14 31.90 -23.68
CA VAL A 364 21.01 32.61 -24.64
C VAL A 364 20.90 34.14 -24.48
N GLN A 365 19.78 34.65 -23.96
CA GLN A 365 19.53 36.08 -23.75
C GLN A 365 19.90 36.56 -22.33
N ASP A 366 20.33 35.67 -21.43
CA ASP A 366 20.65 35.95 -20.01
C ASP A 366 19.49 36.59 -19.22
N VAL A 367 18.24 36.15 -19.49
CA VAL A 367 17.01 36.68 -18.86
C VAL A 367 16.23 35.57 -18.13
N LEU A 368 16.94 34.68 -17.43
CA LEU A 368 16.27 33.62 -16.65
C LEU A 368 15.36 34.26 -15.58
N PRO A 369 14.11 33.79 -15.45
CA PRO A 369 13.18 34.32 -14.46
C PRO A 369 13.67 34.02 -13.05
N SER A 370 13.43 34.96 -12.12
CA SER A 370 13.70 34.71 -10.70
C SER A 370 12.70 33.73 -10.09
N PHE A 371 13.00 33.21 -8.91
CA PHE A 371 12.07 32.36 -8.16
C PHE A 371 10.71 33.05 -7.93
N GLU A 372 10.72 34.34 -7.58
CA GLU A 372 9.50 35.10 -7.33
C GLU A 372 8.71 35.35 -8.63
N ASP A 373 9.40 35.58 -9.77
CA ASP A 373 8.73 35.66 -11.08
C ASP A 373 8.05 34.33 -11.42
N LEU A 374 8.74 33.20 -11.22
CA LEU A 374 8.16 31.87 -11.45
C LEU A 374 6.95 31.60 -10.57
N LEU A 375 6.97 32.05 -9.32
CA LEU A 375 5.85 31.90 -8.39
C LEU A 375 4.64 32.76 -8.83
N GLU A 376 4.86 33.97 -9.36
CA GLU A 376 3.78 34.78 -9.93
C GLU A 376 3.15 34.10 -11.16
N HIS A 377 3.97 33.49 -12.02
CA HIS A 377 3.47 32.68 -13.15
C HIS A 377 2.70 31.45 -12.68
N ALA A 378 3.20 30.77 -11.64
CA ALA A 378 2.53 29.63 -11.04
C ALA A 378 1.15 30.00 -10.45
N HIS A 379 1.03 31.16 -9.80
CA HIS A 379 -0.24 31.70 -9.34
C HIS A 379 -1.23 31.88 -10.51
N MET A 380 -0.79 32.48 -11.61
CA MET A 380 -1.64 32.61 -12.80
C MET A 380 -2.05 31.25 -13.38
N LEU A 381 -1.13 30.28 -13.46
CA LEU A 381 -1.42 28.94 -13.96
C LEU A 381 -2.41 28.20 -13.06
N HIS A 382 -2.26 28.30 -11.73
CA HIS A 382 -3.20 27.72 -10.77
C HIS A 382 -4.60 28.28 -10.95
N GLN A 383 -4.74 29.61 -10.94
CA GLN A 383 -6.03 30.29 -11.09
C GLN A 383 -6.69 30.04 -12.46
N ARG A 384 -5.87 29.74 -13.48
CA ARG A 384 -6.34 29.45 -14.83
C ARG A 384 -6.65 27.98 -15.03
N TYR A 385 -5.88 27.02 -14.51
CA TYR A 385 -5.98 25.61 -14.92
C TYR A 385 -6.13 24.58 -13.81
N ALA A 386 -6.06 24.95 -12.53
CA ALA A 386 -6.14 23.98 -11.42
C ALA A 386 -7.07 24.41 -10.26
N SER A 387 -7.85 25.48 -10.44
CA SER A 387 -8.81 25.96 -9.43
C SER A 387 -10.26 25.52 -9.71
N GLN A 388 -11.13 25.60 -8.69
CA GLN A 388 -12.57 25.40 -8.88
C GLN A 388 -13.17 26.46 -9.81
N ALA A 389 -12.76 27.72 -9.64
CA ALA A 389 -13.19 28.83 -10.50
C ALA A 389 -12.78 28.62 -11.96
N ALA A 390 -11.60 28.05 -12.22
CA ALA A 390 -11.17 27.68 -13.57
C ALA A 390 -12.10 26.62 -14.20
N TYR A 391 -12.50 25.62 -13.42
CA TYR A 391 -13.44 24.58 -13.88
C TYR A 391 -14.79 25.19 -14.27
N GLU A 392 -15.40 25.99 -13.38
CA GLU A 392 -16.68 26.66 -13.62
C GLU A 392 -16.61 27.57 -14.84
N ARG A 393 -15.59 28.42 -14.91
CA ARG A 393 -15.32 29.34 -16.02
C ARG A 393 -15.15 28.61 -17.36
N SER A 394 -14.61 27.39 -17.36
CA SER A 394 -14.45 26.62 -18.60
C SER A 394 -15.79 26.06 -19.12
N LEU A 395 -16.82 25.98 -18.28
CA LEU A 395 -18.15 25.46 -18.64
C LEU A 395 -19.12 26.52 -19.13
N ASP A 396 -18.80 27.80 -18.95
CA ASP A 396 -19.66 28.93 -19.31
C ASP A 396 -18.88 30.00 -20.06
N ARG A 397 -19.34 30.35 -21.27
CA ARG A 397 -18.65 31.34 -22.11
C ARG A 397 -18.67 32.74 -21.51
N PHE A 398 -19.77 33.12 -20.87
CA PHE A 398 -19.90 34.46 -20.29
C PHE A 398 -18.91 34.62 -19.13
N GLU A 399 -18.81 33.62 -18.24
CA GLU A 399 -17.82 33.62 -17.17
C GLU A 399 -16.38 33.67 -17.71
N HIS A 400 -16.09 32.93 -18.79
CA HIS A 400 -14.81 33.04 -19.49
C HIS A 400 -14.54 34.43 -20.06
N ASP A 401 -15.54 35.03 -20.71
CA ASP A 401 -15.35 36.29 -21.42
C ASP A 401 -15.13 37.47 -20.44
N GLU A 402 -15.79 37.44 -19.28
CA GLU A 402 -15.70 38.45 -18.21
C GLU A 402 -14.52 38.25 -17.24
N ALA A 403 -13.81 37.12 -17.31
CA ALA A 403 -12.67 36.84 -16.43
C ALA A 403 -11.51 37.84 -16.62
N ALA A 404 -10.72 38.05 -15.54
CA ALA A 404 -9.53 38.89 -15.61
C ALA A 404 -8.51 38.34 -16.61
N PRO A 405 -7.63 39.17 -17.22
CA PRO A 405 -6.65 38.69 -18.19
C PRO A 405 -5.71 37.57 -17.68
N SER A 406 -5.37 37.58 -16.39
CA SER A 406 -4.58 36.53 -15.73
C SER A 406 -5.34 35.20 -15.59
N GLU A 407 -6.66 35.25 -15.55
CA GLU A 407 -7.57 34.13 -15.32
C GLU A 407 -8.18 33.56 -16.62
N LYS A 408 -8.12 34.36 -17.69
CA LYS A 408 -8.73 34.05 -18.98
C LYS A 408 -7.93 33.01 -19.76
N PHE A 409 -8.63 32.06 -20.37
CA PHE A 409 -8.01 31.05 -21.22
C PHE A 409 -7.59 31.67 -22.56
N PRO A 410 -6.46 31.22 -23.15
CA PRO A 410 -6.17 31.55 -24.53
C PRO A 410 -7.30 31.03 -25.44
N GLN A 411 -7.74 31.86 -26.38
CA GLN A 411 -8.79 31.49 -27.33
C GLN A 411 -8.25 30.49 -28.36
N GLY A 412 -8.90 29.34 -28.49
CA GLY A 412 -8.59 28.33 -29.51
C GLY A 412 -9.34 28.60 -30.81
N THR A 413 -9.03 27.79 -31.83
CA THR A 413 -9.77 27.78 -33.09
C THR A 413 -11.25 27.44 -32.87
N ALA A 414 -12.14 27.93 -33.74
CA ALA A 414 -13.56 27.58 -33.65
C ALA A 414 -13.74 26.05 -33.66
N TRP A 415 -14.56 25.53 -32.75
CA TRP A 415 -14.86 24.10 -32.71
C TRP A 415 -15.96 23.75 -33.71
N THR A 416 -15.74 22.70 -34.48
CA THR A 416 -16.76 22.07 -35.32
C THR A 416 -16.85 20.61 -34.92
N ALA A 417 -18.03 20.16 -34.49
CA ALA A 417 -18.23 18.77 -34.15
C ALA A 417 -17.89 17.87 -35.36
N PRO A 418 -17.19 16.74 -35.17
CA PRO A 418 -16.96 15.78 -36.25
C PRO A 418 -18.30 15.36 -36.85
N CYS A 419 -18.48 15.50 -38.16
CA CYS A 419 -19.67 14.96 -38.84
C CYS A 419 -19.78 13.48 -38.52
N ALA A 420 -20.89 13.07 -37.88
CA ALA A 420 -21.21 11.65 -37.80
C ALA A 420 -21.29 11.10 -39.23
N PRO A 421 -20.66 9.95 -39.55
CA PRO A 421 -20.93 9.31 -40.83
C PRO A 421 -22.43 9.03 -40.92
N GLU A 422 -23.07 9.56 -41.97
CA GLU A 422 -24.46 9.24 -42.28
C GLU A 422 -24.59 7.72 -42.32
N ALA A 423 -25.40 7.18 -41.40
CA ALA A 423 -25.79 5.78 -41.49
C ALA A 423 -26.43 5.58 -42.87
N PRO A 424 -26.03 4.56 -43.66
CA PRO A 424 -26.68 4.30 -44.94
C PRO A 424 -28.18 4.17 -44.69
N LEU A 425 -28.95 4.98 -45.42
CA LEU A 425 -30.40 4.85 -45.48
C LEU A 425 -30.71 3.39 -45.79
N ALA A 426 -31.40 2.71 -44.88
CA ALA A 426 -31.97 1.41 -45.14
C ALA A 426 -33.03 1.59 -46.23
N GLU A 427 -32.66 1.35 -47.49
CA GLU A 427 -33.61 1.07 -48.54
C GLU A 427 -34.29 -0.25 -48.19
N SER A 428 -35.58 -0.14 -47.89
CA SER A 428 -36.52 -1.25 -47.92
C SER A 428 -36.60 -1.74 -49.36
N ASP A 429 -36.15 -2.96 -49.64
CA ASP A 429 -36.68 -3.72 -50.76
C ASP A 429 -36.85 -5.19 -50.36
N GLU A 430 -38.12 -5.56 -50.42
CA GLU A 430 -38.66 -6.91 -50.35
C GLU A 430 -38.18 -7.71 -51.58
N ASP A 431 -38.22 -9.04 -51.43
CA ASP A 431 -38.24 -10.03 -52.51
C ASP A 431 -36.94 -10.29 -53.31
N ALA A 432 -36.20 -11.32 -52.88
CA ALA A 432 -35.44 -12.17 -53.80
C ALA A 432 -35.44 -13.63 -53.32
N GLU A 433 -36.09 -14.47 -54.13
CA GLU A 433 -36.27 -15.91 -53.99
C GLU A 433 -34.95 -16.70 -53.89
N MET A 434 -34.97 -17.76 -53.07
CA MET A 434 -33.99 -18.85 -53.11
C MET A 434 -34.60 -20.09 -53.77
N PRO A 435 -33.91 -20.76 -54.72
CA PRO A 435 -34.09 -22.18 -54.95
C PRO A 435 -32.96 -22.97 -54.27
N GLY A 436 -33.35 -24.05 -53.59
CA GLY A 436 -32.51 -24.78 -52.66
C GLY A 436 -31.70 -25.94 -53.24
N LEU A 437 -31.13 -26.73 -52.33
CA LEU A 437 -30.83 -28.15 -52.51
C LEU A 437 -30.49 -28.79 -51.16
N ALA A 438 -30.94 -30.04 -51.02
CA ALA A 438 -31.06 -30.84 -49.82
C ALA A 438 -29.75 -31.51 -49.38
N ASP A 439 -29.65 -31.92 -48.10
CA ASP A 439 -29.72 -33.34 -47.71
C ASP A 439 -29.46 -33.60 -46.20
N VAL A 440 -30.47 -34.23 -45.58
CA VAL A 440 -30.44 -35.44 -44.73
C VAL A 440 -29.46 -35.53 -43.54
N ALA A 441 -30.00 -35.55 -42.31
CA ALA A 441 -30.12 -36.79 -41.49
C ALA A 441 -30.69 -36.50 -40.09
N GLU A 442 -31.85 -37.10 -39.79
CA GLU A 442 -32.50 -37.16 -38.46
C GLU A 442 -31.93 -38.32 -37.62
N ILE A 443 -31.82 -38.13 -36.29
CA ILE A 443 -31.89 -39.21 -35.29
C ILE A 443 -32.73 -38.71 -34.08
N PRO A 444 -33.60 -39.55 -33.47
CA PRO A 444 -34.83 -39.11 -32.79
C PRO A 444 -34.77 -38.99 -31.26
N THR A 445 -35.78 -38.27 -30.76
CA THR A 445 -36.20 -37.92 -29.40
C THR A 445 -36.35 -39.06 -28.37
N THR A 446 -36.01 -38.79 -27.10
CA THR A 446 -36.95 -38.62 -25.94
C THR A 446 -36.27 -38.85 -24.58
N ARG A 447 -36.42 -37.90 -23.63
CA ARG A 447 -36.98 -38.13 -22.28
C ARG A 447 -36.93 -36.87 -21.41
N ASP A 448 -38.06 -36.65 -20.73
CA ASP A 448 -38.42 -35.53 -19.86
C ASP A 448 -37.54 -35.36 -18.62
N LEU A 449 -37.14 -34.11 -18.33
CA LEU A 449 -36.81 -33.61 -16.99
C LEU A 449 -37.27 -32.14 -16.85
N PRO A 450 -37.78 -31.73 -15.66
CA PRO A 450 -38.36 -30.40 -15.43
C PRO A 450 -37.29 -29.28 -15.36
N PRO A 451 -37.65 -28.02 -15.65
CA PRO A 451 -36.67 -26.94 -15.77
C PRO A 451 -36.16 -26.44 -14.41
N PRO A 452 -34.86 -26.11 -14.27
CA PRO A 452 -34.32 -25.43 -13.09
C PRO A 452 -34.74 -23.95 -13.04
N PRO A 453 -34.75 -23.33 -11.84
CA PRO A 453 -35.32 -22.01 -11.60
C PRO A 453 -34.51 -20.88 -12.23
N SER A 454 -35.26 -19.86 -12.67
CA SER A 454 -34.87 -18.61 -13.34
C SER A 454 -33.47 -18.07 -13.02
N THR A 455 -32.59 -18.12 -14.02
CA THR A 455 -31.47 -17.17 -14.12
C THR A 455 -32.04 -15.80 -14.45
N SER A 456 -31.72 -14.82 -13.62
CA SER A 456 -32.00 -13.40 -13.86
C SER A 456 -31.53 -13.02 -15.26
N SER A 457 -32.46 -12.54 -16.09
CA SER A 457 -32.19 -12.00 -17.41
C SER A 457 -31.09 -10.93 -17.32
N LYS A 458 -29.93 -11.23 -17.93
CA LYS A 458 -28.96 -10.21 -18.30
C LYS A 458 -29.68 -9.24 -19.23
N LYS A 459 -29.84 -8.00 -18.78
CA LYS A 459 -30.19 -6.88 -19.68
C LYS A 459 -29.16 -6.86 -20.81
N PRO A 460 -29.57 -6.64 -22.07
CA PRO A 460 -28.63 -6.46 -23.16
C PRO A 460 -27.74 -5.26 -22.87
N SER A 461 -26.44 -5.44 -23.04
CA SER A 461 -25.43 -4.38 -22.91
C SER A 461 -25.71 -3.30 -23.95
N THR A 462 -26.30 -2.18 -23.53
CA THR A 462 -26.18 -0.92 -24.27
C THR A 462 -24.70 -0.56 -24.36
N GLY A 463 -24.21 -0.25 -25.55
CA GLY A 463 -22.83 0.22 -25.78
C GLY A 463 -22.47 1.43 -24.90
N PRO A 464 -21.18 1.84 -24.87
CA PRO A 464 -20.73 2.94 -24.01
C PRO A 464 -21.56 4.19 -24.27
N GLN A 465 -22.32 4.65 -23.26
CA GLN A 465 -23.08 5.89 -23.33
C GLN A 465 -22.08 7.05 -23.36
N THR A 466 -21.98 7.73 -24.50
CA THR A 466 -21.24 8.99 -24.63
C THR A 466 -22.02 10.11 -23.97
N HIS A 467 -21.32 11.00 -23.27
CA HIS A 467 -21.94 12.19 -22.66
C HIS A 467 -22.49 13.12 -23.75
N LYS A 468 -23.63 13.74 -23.48
CA LYS A 468 -24.26 14.74 -24.35
C LYS A 468 -24.53 15.99 -23.54
N GLU A 469 -24.04 17.11 -24.02
CA GLU A 469 -24.26 18.42 -23.41
C GLU A 469 -25.73 18.87 -23.54
N PRO A 470 -26.21 19.73 -22.64
CA PRO A 470 -27.52 20.35 -22.77
C PRO A 470 -27.61 21.22 -24.05
N PRO A 471 -28.82 21.41 -24.62
CA PRO A 471 -29.02 22.30 -25.75
C PRO A 471 -28.53 23.72 -25.43
N GLY A 472 -27.72 24.30 -26.32
CA GLY A 472 -27.18 25.65 -26.13
C GLY A 472 -25.91 25.73 -25.28
N PHE A 473 -25.30 24.61 -24.91
CA PHE A 473 -23.98 24.59 -24.27
C PHE A 473 -22.95 25.36 -25.12
N ASP A 474 -22.34 26.39 -24.52
CA ASP A 474 -21.37 27.27 -25.16
C ASP A 474 -20.00 27.27 -24.45
N GLY A 475 -19.84 26.49 -23.38
CA GLY A 475 -18.57 26.21 -22.71
C GLY A 475 -17.69 25.21 -23.45
N ASP A 476 -16.66 24.72 -22.77
CA ASP A 476 -15.67 23.77 -23.28
C ASP A 476 -15.47 22.59 -22.32
N ARG A 477 -16.14 21.48 -22.60
CA ARG A 477 -16.10 20.27 -21.77
C ARG A 477 -14.71 19.65 -21.74
N VAL A 478 -14.02 19.65 -22.87
CA VAL A 478 -12.69 19.02 -23.00
C VAL A 478 -11.68 19.77 -22.14
N LEU A 479 -11.69 21.11 -22.18
CA LEU A 479 -10.87 21.93 -21.29
C LEU A 479 -11.26 21.71 -19.81
N SER A 480 -12.57 21.68 -19.50
CA SER A 480 -13.06 21.47 -18.13
C SER A 480 -12.60 20.14 -17.53
N ASN A 481 -12.58 19.06 -18.31
CA ASN A 481 -12.12 17.74 -17.87
C ASN A 481 -10.63 17.78 -17.53
N SER A 482 -9.81 18.45 -18.35
CA SER A 482 -8.38 18.61 -18.11
C SER A 482 -8.11 19.39 -16.83
N ILE A 483 -8.80 20.52 -16.62
CA ILE A 483 -8.69 21.33 -15.41
C ILE A 483 -9.06 20.52 -14.16
N LEU A 484 -10.17 19.78 -14.25
CA LEU A 484 -10.63 18.96 -13.14
C LEU A 484 -9.64 17.82 -12.81
N PHE A 485 -9.01 17.21 -13.82
CA PHE A 485 -7.94 16.23 -13.61
C PHE A 485 -6.73 16.86 -12.92
N LEU A 486 -6.24 18.01 -13.40
CA LEU A 486 -5.10 18.72 -12.82
C LEU A 486 -5.33 19.01 -11.33
N ARG A 487 -6.52 19.50 -10.97
CA ARG A 487 -6.90 19.77 -9.59
C ARG A 487 -7.00 18.50 -8.73
N GLU A 488 -7.78 17.52 -9.17
CA GLU A 488 -8.05 16.32 -8.36
C GLU A 488 -6.81 15.43 -8.17
N PHE A 489 -5.97 15.32 -9.21
CA PHE A 489 -4.73 14.56 -9.14
C PHE A 489 -3.60 15.38 -8.50
N GLY A 490 -3.61 16.71 -8.62
CA GLY A 490 -2.70 17.61 -7.90
C GLY A 490 -2.77 17.44 -6.38
N TRP A 491 -3.97 17.33 -5.81
CA TRP A 491 -4.13 17.01 -4.37
C TRP A 491 -3.55 15.64 -4.00
N TRP A 492 -3.66 14.66 -4.90
CA TRP A 492 -3.04 13.34 -4.70
C TRP A 492 -1.52 13.43 -4.76
N ILE A 493 -0.95 14.27 -5.62
CA ILE A 493 0.48 14.55 -5.67
C ILE A 493 0.97 15.19 -4.36
N GLU A 494 0.28 16.22 -3.85
CA GLU A 494 0.68 16.85 -2.57
C GLU A 494 0.72 15.82 -1.43
N MET A 495 -0.26 14.91 -1.35
CA MET A 495 -0.23 13.81 -0.38
C MET A 495 1.04 12.97 -0.49
N ASN A 496 1.55 12.70 -1.70
CA ASN A 496 2.76 11.93 -1.93
C ASN A 496 4.05 12.69 -1.60
N TYR A 497 4.02 14.03 -1.51
CA TYR A 497 5.16 14.82 -1.02
C TYR A 497 5.09 15.08 0.48
N ALA A 498 3.90 15.34 1.03
CA ALA A 498 3.71 15.59 2.45
C ALA A 498 4.13 14.39 3.32
N ILE A 499 3.82 13.17 2.88
CA ILE A 499 4.14 11.92 3.59
C ILE A 499 5.65 11.76 3.82
N PRO A 500 6.51 11.67 2.78
CA PRO A 500 7.96 11.51 2.96
C PRO A 500 8.63 12.69 3.65
N GLU A 501 8.09 13.91 3.51
CA GLU A 501 8.53 15.08 4.29
C GLU A 501 8.15 15.03 5.79
N GLY A 502 7.32 14.07 6.18
CA GLY A 502 6.81 13.95 7.54
C GLY A 502 5.89 15.10 7.93
N ASP A 503 5.30 15.83 6.98
CA ASP A 503 4.36 16.93 7.25
C ASP A 503 2.94 16.41 7.37
N VAL A 504 2.60 15.92 8.56
CA VAL A 504 1.25 15.42 8.86
C VAL A 504 0.20 16.53 8.82
N GLY A 505 0.59 17.80 8.95
CA GLY A 505 -0.32 18.94 8.86
C GLY A 505 -0.84 19.10 7.43
N ARG A 506 0.07 19.14 6.45
CA ARG A 506 -0.30 19.20 5.02
C ARG A 506 -1.11 17.98 4.59
N LEU A 507 -0.72 16.79 5.06
CA LEU A 507 -1.48 15.56 4.85
C LEU A 507 -2.95 15.68 5.32
N LEU A 508 -3.18 16.23 6.53
CA LEU A 508 -4.55 16.37 7.06
C LEU A 508 -5.40 17.33 6.23
N GLU A 509 -4.84 18.43 5.70
CA GLU A 509 -5.59 19.34 4.83
C GLU A 509 -6.08 18.63 3.56
N ILE A 510 -5.23 17.80 2.95
CA ILE A 510 -5.63 16.97 1.81
C ILE A 510 -6.71 15.94 2.20
N LEU A 511 -6.60 15.31 3.37
CA LEU A 511 -7.61 14.36 3.85
C LEU A 511 -8.98 15.02 4.06
N LYS A 512 -9.03 16.28 4.51
CA LYS A 512 -10.29 17.05 4.60
C LYS A 512 -10.94 17.22 3.22
N ILE A 513 -10.16 17.59 2.21
CA ILE A 513 -10.63 17.66 0.81
C ILE A 513 -11.13 16.29 0.34
N PHE A 514 -10.42 15.22 0.70
CA PHE A 514 -10.78 13.87 0.29
C PHE A 514 -12.13 13.42 0.84
N ILE A 515 -12.58 13.91 2.00
CA ILE A 515 -13.94 13.65 2.51
C ILE A 515 -14.99 14.02 1.45
N PHE A 516 -14.93 15.26 0.94
CA PHE A 516 -15.85 15.73 -0.11
C PHE A 516 -15.74 14.85 -1.35
N THR A 517 -14.53 14.65 -1.85
CA THR A 517 -14.36 13.89 -3.10
C THR A 517 -14.83 12.44 -2.98
N PHE A 518 -14.63 11.77 -1.83
CA PHE A 518 -15.11 10.41 -1.62
C PHE A 518 -16.64 10.34 -1.60
N VAL A 519 -17.32 11.34 -1.00
CA VAL A 519 -18.80 11.43 -1.04
C VAL A 519 -19.30 11.55 -2.47
N GLY A 520 -18.55 12.30 -3.29
CA GLY A 520 -18.77 12.39 -4.72
C GLY A 520 -18.59 11.07 -5.46
N THR A 521 -17.81 10.11 -4.97
CA THR A 521 -17.50 8.86 -5.70
C THR A 521 -18.41 7.69 -5.34
N ALA A 522 -18.10 6.49 -5.83
CA ALA A 522 -18.72 5.24 -5.38
C ALA A 522 -18.13 4.68 -4.08
N ASN A 523 -17.03 5.24 -3.57
CA ASN A 523 -16.25 4.73 -2.43
C ASN A 523 -16.82 5.21 -1.08
N GLN A 524 -18.08 4.85 -0.81
CA GLN A 524 -18.83 5.37 0.34
C GLN A 524 -18.28 4.94 1.71
N ASN A 525 -17.55 3.82 1.79
CA ASN A 525 -16.92 3.39 3.04
C ASN A 525 -15.87 4.41 3.53
N TYR A 526 -15.07 4.96 2.61
CA TYR A 526 -14.02 5.92 2.94
C TYR A 526 -14.56 7.28 3.37
N VAL A 527 -15.81 7.61 3.05
CA VAL A 527 -16.50 8.76 3.64
C VAL A 527 -16.60 8.59 5.15
N GLY A 528 -17.08 7.43 5.60
CA GLY A 528 -17.22 7.12 7.02
C GLY A 528 -15.88 7.15 7.74
N TYR A 529 -14.86 6.51 7.17
CA TYR A 529 -13.53 6.43 7.79
C TYR A 529 -12.86 7.79 7.92
N MET A 530 -12.92 8.63 6.88
CA MET A 530 -12.31 9.96 6.93
C MET A 530 -13.08 10.92 7.83
N LEU A 531 -14.41 10.83 7.88
CA LEU A 531 -15.21 11.55 8.87
C LEU A 531 -14.88 11.09 10.29
N ASP A 532 -14.78 9.78 10.55
CA ASP A 532 -14.42 9.25 11.87
C ASP A 532 -13.06 9.77 12.33
N LEU A 533 -12.05 9.79 11.45
CA LEU A 533 -10.73 10.36 11.72
C LEU A 533 -10.81 11.87 12.01
N TYR A 534 -11.52 12.63 11.17
CA TYR A 534 -11.66 14.06 11.35
C TYR A 534 -12.38 14.39 12.67
N MET A 535 -13.49 13.72 12.97
CA MET A 535 -14.25 13.95 14.21
C MET A 535 -13.46 13.55 15.46
N LEU A 536 -12.64 12.49 15.38
CA LEU A 536 -11.73 12.11 16.45
C LEU A 536 -10.74 13.23 16.74
N LEU A 537 -10.01 13.68 15.72
CA LEU A 537 -8.97 14.69 15.87
C LEU A 537 -9.52 16.07 16.26
N ARG A 538 -10.73 16.41 15.82
CA ARG A 538 -11.34 17.73 16.03
C ARG A 538 -12.07 17.85 17.37
N PHE A 539 -12.81 16.82 17.79
CA PHE A 539 -13.72 16.93 18.95
C PHE A 539 -13.40 15.97 20.09
N GLU A 540 -12.87 14.78 19.79
CA GLU A 540 -12.74 13.72 20.81
C GLU A 540 -11.34 13.59 21.39
N CYS A 541 -10.37 14.32 20.83
CA CYS A 541 -9.02 14.39 21.34
C CYS A 541 -8.82 15.62 22.24
N SER A 542 -8.07 15.44 23.34
CA SER A 542 -7.35 16.56 23.93
C SER A 542 -6.24 17.03 22.97
N PRO A 543 -5.72 18.25 23.13
CA PRO A 543 -4.55 18.69 22.35
C PRO A 543 -3.39 17.70 22.43
N ASP A 544 -3.13 17.16 23.62
CA ASP A 544 -2.03 16.22 23.83
C ASP A 544 -2.30 14.84 23.22
N LEU A 545 -3.55 14.35 23.24
CA LEU A 545 -3.91 13.12 22.52
C LEU A 545 -3.79 13.32 21.01
N ARG A 546 -4.24 14.47 20.50
CA ARG A 546 -4.12 14.81 19.08
C ARG A 546 -2.66 14.79 18.63
N ASP A 547 -1.78 15.46 19.36
CA ASP A 547 -0.34 15.46 19.07
C ASP A 547 0.25 14.04 19.14
N GLY A 548 -0.15 13.24 20.13
CA GLY A 548 0.27 11.84 20.28
C GLY A 548 -0.19 10.91 19.15
N LEU A 549 -1.38 11.11 18.58
CA LEU A 549 -1.85 10.36 17.41
C LEU A 549 -1.16 10.82 16.13
N LEU A 550 -0.91 12.13 15.98
CA LEU A 550 -0.25 12.69 14.81
C LEU A 550 1.24 12.32 14.72
N SER A 551 1.91 12.16 15.86
CA SER A 551 3.35 11.85 15.93
C SER A 551 3.75 10.54 15.25
N LYS A 552 2.79 9.63 15.07
CA LYS A 552 3.01 8.33 14.41
C LYS A 552 2.03 8.03 13.29
N LEU A 553 1.30 9.02 12.76
CA LEU A 553 0.42 8.80 11.61
C LEU A 553 1.19 8.21 10.41
N VAL A 554 2.45 8.63 10.25
CA VAL A 554 3.46 8.07 9.35
C VAL A 554 4.66 7.52 10.16
N PHE A 555 5.39 6.57 9.60
CA PHE A 555 6.59 5.97 10.19
C PHE A 555 7.85 6.43 9.48
N ASN A 556 8.98 6.39 10.17
CA ASN A 556 10.30 6.60 9.57
C ASN A 556 11.24 5.46 9.98
N LEU A 557 11.53 4.53 9.07
CA LEU A 557 12.28 3.32 9.41
C LEU A 557 13.80 3.54 9.44
N GLN A 558 14.27 4.60 8.80
CA GLN A 558 15.68 4.94 8.69
C GLN A 558 16.12 5.92 9.79
N GLY A 559 15.23 6.83 10.20
CA GLY A 559 15.57 7.97 11.05
C GLY A 559 16.24 9.10 10.27
N GLU A 560 15.84 9.26 9.00
CA GLU A 560 16.41 10.24 8.07
C GLU A 560 15.29 11.13 7.53
N ALA A 561 15.61 12.40 7.26
CA ALA A 561 14.65 13.31 6.62
C ALA A 561 14.23 12.76 5.25
N GLY A 562 13.01 13.04 4.81
CA GLY A 562 12.52 12.58 3.50
C GLY A 562 12.18 11.07 3.41
N ASN A 563 12.34 10.31 4.49
CA ASN A 563 12.17 8.86 4.51
C ASN A 563 10.96 8.40 5.34
N PHE A 564 9.98 9.28 5.53
CA PHE A 564 8.71 8.91 6.13
C PHE A 564 7.85 8.11 5.14
N VAL A 565 7.10 7.14 5.67
CA VAL A 565 6.24 6.23 4.91
C VAL A 565 4.94 6.03 5.67
N GLU A 566 3.88 5.64 5.00
CA GLU A 566 2.64 5.28 5.67
C GLU A 566 2.86 4.08 6.62
N ALA A 567 2.10 4.04 7.71
CA ALA A 567 2.27 2.95 8.68
C ALA A 567 1.79 1.61 8.10
N ASP A 568 0.66 1.61 7.37
CA ASP A 568 0.10 0.40 6.75
C ASP A 568 0.94 -0.13 5.60
N ILE A 569 1.61 0.72 4.82
CA ILE A 569 2.54 0.20 3.79
C ILE A 569 3.72 -0.56 4.42
N THR A 570 4.15 -0.14 5.61
CA THR A 570 5.17 -0.90 6.37
C THR A 570 4.63 -2.26 6.81
N GLN A 571 3.39 -2.31 7.31
CA GLN A 571 2.74 -3.57 7.69
C GLN A 571 2.54 -4.47 6.46
N GLU A 572 2.21 -3.91 5.30
CA GLU A 572 2.05 -4.65 4.05
C GLU A 572 3.37 -5.29 3.57
N TRP A 573 4.52 -4.64 3.74
CA TRP A 573 5.81 -5.30 3.44
C TRP A 573 6.06 -6.50 4.35
N PHE A 574 5.66 -6.40 5.62
CA PHE A 574 5.76 -7.52 6.54
C PHE A 574 4.80 -8.64 6.11
N ASN A 575 3.54 -8.31 5.80
CA ASN A 575 2.53 -9.25 5.33
C ASN A 575 3.01 -10.01 4.10
N ARG A 576 3.44 -9.31 3.05
CA ARG A 576 3.95 -9.92 1.82
C ARG A 576 5.07 -10.94 2.11
N TRP A 577 6.03 -10.57 2.96
CA TRP A 577 7.12 -11.48 3.31
C TRP A 577 6.62 -12.69 4.10
N LEU A 578 5.64 -12.51 4.99
CA LEU A 578 5.00 -13.59 5.73
C LEU A 578 4.20 -14.51 4.81
N GLU A 579 3.41 -13.99 3.88
CA GLU A 579 2.67 -14.82 2.93
C GLU A 579 3.61 -15.65 2.05
N ASP A 580 4.70 -15.05 1.55
CA ASP A 580 5.71 -15.74 0.74
C ASP A 580 6.36 -16.92 1.47
N ILE A 581 6.75 -16.73 2.74
CA ILE A 581 7.40 -17.80 3.50
C ILE A 581 6.39 -18.88 3.94
N ALA A 582 5.09 -18.55 3.97
CA ALA A 582 4.01 -19.48 4.29
C ALA A 582 3.79 -20.44 3.13
N GLY A 583 3.81 -19.94 1.89
CA GLY A 583 3.69 -20.73 0.67
C GLY A 583 4.70 -21.87 0.58
N ARG A 584 5.94 -21.65 1.02
CA ARG A 584 7.03 -22.61 0.81
C ARG A 584 7.15 -23.72 1.85
N ARG A 585 6.65 -23.51 3.07
CA ARG A 585 6.83 -24.46 4.18
C ARG A 585 5.56 -25.21 4.59
N GLY A 586 4.39 -24.77 4.12
CA GLY A 586 3.09 -25.27 4.60
C GLY A 586 2.79 -24.80 6.04
N GLY A 587 1.59 -25.14 6.52
CA GLY A 587 1.11 -24.80 7.87
C GLY A 587 0.24 -23.55 7.95
N ASP A 588 -0.43 -23.36 9.09
CA ASP A 588 -1.36 -22.25 9.35
C ASP A 588 -0.68 -21.05 10.03
N PHE A 589 -1.29 -19.86 9.92
CA PHE A 589 -0.73 -18.62 10.44
C PHE A 589 -0.66 -18.57 11.99
N ASP A 590 -1.42 -19.40 12.69
CA ASP A 590 -1.39 -19.54 14.15
C ASP A 590 -0.43 -20.61 14.65
N GLU A 591 0.19 -21.38 13.76
CA GLU A 591 1.13 -22.43 14.16
C GLU A 591 2.34 -21.87 14.91
N GLN A 592 2.83 -22.64 15.88
CA GLN A 592 3.92 -22.26 16.77
C GLN A 592 5.17 -21.79 16.02
N PHE A 593 5.51 -22.42 14.90
CA PHE A 593 6.66 -22.02 14.08
C PHE A 593 6.44 -20.63 13.48
N TYR A 594 5.27 -20.40 12.89
CA TYR A 594 4.90 -19.12 12.29
C TYR A 594 4.87 -18.01 13.31
N ARG A 595 4.05 -18.22 14.34
CA ARG A 595 3.73 -17.27 15.39
C ARG A 595 4.92 -16.91 16.26
N ARG A 596 5.84 -17.85 16.53
CA ARG A 596 6.99 -17.60 17.43
C ARG A 596 8.32 -17.38 16.72
N THR A 597 8.58 -18.10 15.62
CA THR A 597 9.89 -18.05 14.95
C THR A 597 9.90 -17.06 13.79
N VAL A 598 8.81 -16.98 13.03
CA VAL A 598 8.77 -16.22 11.77
C VAL A 598 8.27 -14.80 11.99
N ALA A 599 7.01 -14.63 12.39
CA ALA A 599 6.34 -13.34 12.42
C ALA A 599 7.05 -12.28 13.29
N PRO A 600 7.48 -12.58 14.53
CA PRO A 600 8.13 -11.59 15.38
C PRO A 600 9.49 -11.10 14.87
N ASN A 601 10.11 -11.85 13.94
CA ASN A 601 11.44 -11.59 13.41
C ASN A 601 11.41 -11.01 11.98
N VAL A 602 10.24 -10.74 11.39
CA VAL A 602 10.10 -10.29 9.98
C VAL A 602 10.93 -9.04 9.67
N LEU A 603 10.92 -8.06 10.57
CA LEU A 603 11.73 -6.85 10.44
C LEU A 603 13.23 -7.16 10.39
N HIS A 604 13.70 -8.10 11.22
CA HIS A 604 15.10 -8.53 11.21
C HIS A 604 15.45 -9.25 9.91
N PHE A 605 14.54 -10.04 9.33
CA PHE A 605 14.81 -10.72 8.07
C PHE A 605 14.97 -9.74 6.91
N LEU A 606 14.13 -8.71 6.85
CA LEU A 606 14.24 -7.66 5.83
C LEU A 606 15.57 -6.90 5.97
N LYS A 607 15.92 -6.50 7.20
CA LYS A 607 17.16 -5.77 7.48
C LYS A 607 18.42 -6.62 7.25
N MET A 608 18.40 -7.90 7.66
CA MET A 608 19.56 -8.79 7.60
C MET A 608 20.05 -9.03 6.17
N LYS A 609 19.16 -8.97 5.18
CA LYS A 609 19.55 -9.03 3.76
C LYS A 609 20.47 -7.85 3.40
N GLU A 610 20.13 -6.65 3.86
CA GLU A 610 20.90 -5.42 3.60
C GLU A 610 22.18 -5.35 4.43
N ASP A 611 22.10 -5.71 5.70
CA ASP A 611 23.24 -5.72 6.63
C ASP A 611 24.32 -6.70 6.14
N MET A 612 23.93 -7.85 5.59
CA MET A 612 24.89 -8.83 5.04
C MET A 612 25.56 -8.33 3.77
N GLU A 613 24.84 -7.75 2.81
CA GLU A 613 25.46 -7.16 1.61
C GLU A 613 26.49 -6.08 2.00
N SER A 614 26.10 -5.20 2.92
CA SER A 614 26.95 -4.12 3.43
C SER A 614 28.18 -4.66 4.16
N ALA A 615 28.01 -5.68 5.00
CA ALA A 615 29.10 -6.29 5.78
C ALA A 615 30.18 -6.92 4.90
N PHE A 616 29.82 -7.42 3.72
CA PHE A 616 30.76 -7.97 2.73
C PHE A 616 31.25 -6.94 1.71
N ALA A 617 30.98 -5.64 1.94
CA ALA A 617 31.29 -4.56 1.02
C ALA A 617 30.82 -4.85 -0.42
N LEU A 618 29.71 -5.57 -0.55
CA LEU A 618 29.04 -5.77 -1.82
C LEU A 618 28.38 -4.45 -2.18
N LYS A 619 28.50 -4.05 -3.46
CA LYS A 619 27.69 -2.94 -3.96
C LYS A 619 26.23 -3.37 -3.73
N ARG A 620 25.47 -2.56 -2.98
CA ARG A 620 24.04 -2.79 -2.78
C ARG A 620 23.44 -3.04 -4.15
N ARG A 621 22.74 -4.16 -4.34
CA ARG A 621 22.00 -4.33 -5.60
C ARG A 621 21.01 -3.18 -5.68
N GLY A 622 20.98 -2.51 -6.83
CA GLY A 622 19.99 -1.46 -7.08
C GLY A 622 18.62 -2.03 -6.76
N LYS A 623 17.99 -1.50 -5.71
CA LYS A 623 16.63 -1.83 -5.30
C LYS A 623 15.61 -0.91 -5.97
N ALA A 624 16.07 0.24 -6.46
CA ALA A 624 15.31 1.06 -7.37
C ALA A 624 15.28 0.35 -8.73
N HIS A 625 14.08 0.05 -9.22
CA HIS A 625 13.92 -0.10 -10.66
C HIS A 625 14.16 1.27 -11.28
N THR A 626 15.34 1.49 -11.86
CA THR A 626 15.51 2.57 -12.85
C THR A 626 14.51 2.26 -13.94
N SER A 627 13.44 3.03 -13.95
CA SER A 627 12.50 2.89 -15.05
C SER A 627 12.81 3.95 -16.09
N PRO A 628 12.48 3.67 -17.36
CA PRO A 628 12.96 4.48 -18.47
C PRO A 628 12.48 5.92 -18.34
N HIS A 629 13.34 6.85 -18.75
CA HIS A 629 12.98 8.25 -18.87
C HIS A 629 11.82 8.40 -19.86
N LEU A 630 10.78 9.14 -19.47
CA LEU A 630 9.55 9.31 -20.26
C LEU A 630 9.60 10.50 -21.24
N ARG A 631 10.76 10.82 -21.82
CA ARG A 631 10.93 12.06 -22.61
C ARG A 631 10.12 12.02 -23.89
N ASP A 632 10.20 10.90 -24.59
CA ASP A 632 9.53 10.70 -25.88
C ASP A 632 8.02 10.67 -25.68
N GLU A 633 7.55 10.02 -24.61
CA GLU A 633 6.15 10.02 -24.21
C GLU A 633 5.68 11.43 -23.86
N THR A 634 6.48 12.21 -23.13
CA THR A 634 6.18 13.62 -22.82
C THR A 634 6.05 14.43 -24.10
N GLN A 635 7.01 14.33 -25.03
CA GLN A 635 6.96 15.04 -26.32
C GLN A 635 5.73 14.63 -27.15
N MET A 636 5.37 13.35 -27.14
CA MET A 636 4.18 12.86 -27.85
C MET A 636 2.89 13.46 -27.27
N LEU A 637 2.77 13.51 -25.94
CA LEU A 637 1.64 14.12 -25.26
C LEU A 637 1.57 15.64 -25.51
N LEU A 638 2.71 16.34 -25.44
CA LEU A 638 2.77 17.77 -25.74
C LEU A 638 2.34 18.08 -27.18
N ARG A 639 2.77 17.26 -28.15
CA ARG A 639 2.31 17.38 -29.55
C ARG A 639 0.80 17.16 -29.65
N LEU A 640 0.28 16.10 -29.04
CA LEU A 640 -1.16 15.83 -28.99
C LEU A 640 -1.94 17.02 -28.41
N TYR A 641 -1.52 17.56 -27.26
CA TYR A 641 -2.23 18.65 -26.59
C TYR A 641 -2.15 19.96 -27.36
N LYS A 642 -1.02 20.21 -28.05
CA LYS A 642 -0.85 21.35 -28.94
C LYS A 642 -1.75 21.25 -30.17
N ASP A 643 -1.77 20.09 -30.83
CA ASP A 643 -2.53 19.85 -32.06
C ASP A 643 -4.04 19.89 -31.81
N GLU A 644 -4.50 19.37 -30.67
CA GLU A 644 -5.91 19.36 -30.27
C GLU A 644 -6.35 20.66 -29.55
N GLU A 645 -5.40 21.57 -29.32
CA GLU A 645 -5.57 22.80 -28.54
C GLU A 645 -6.23 22.54 -27.17
N LEU A 646 -5.75 21.54 -26.43
CA LEU A 646 -6.36 21.06 -25.18
C LEU A 646 -6.56 22.21 -24.17
N HIS A 647 -5.52 23.01 -23.95
CA HIS A 647 -5.48 24.10 -22.96
C HIS A 647 -5.99 25.45 -23.48
N LYS A 648 -6.66 25.48 -24.65
CA LYS A 648 -7.30 26.69 -25.16
C LYS A 648 -8.81 26.56 -25.11
N PHE A 649 -9.51 27.65 -24.83
CA PHE A 649 -10.97 27.66 -24.78
C PHE A 649 -11.57 27.63 -26.19
N ARG A 650 -12.42 26.64 -26.45
CA ARG A 650 -13.15 26.45 -27.70
C ARG A 650 -14.63 26.27 -27.41
N SER A 651 -15.40 27.34 -27.62
CA SER A 651 -16.84 27.37 -27.31
C SER A 651 -17.61 26.23 -28.00
N GLY A 652 -18.43 25.53 -27.22
CA GLY A 652 -19.23 24.37 -27.63
C GLY A 652 -18.45 23.05 -27.76
N ARG A 653 -17.16 23.00 -27.39
CA ARG A 653 -16.33 21.78 -27.53
C ARG A 653 -16.76 20.72 -26.52
N SER A 654 -17.20 19.56 -27.03
CA SER A 654 -17.47 18.35 -26.24
C SER A 654 -17.27 17.12 -27.12
N MET A 655 -16.52 16.13 -26.62
CA MET A 655 -16.12 14.92 -27.37
C MET A 655 -16.63 13.63 -26.72
N GLY A 656 -17.66 13.73 -25.86
CA GLY A 656 -18.39 12.60 -25.30
C GLY A 656 -17.82 12.02 -23.99
N HIS A 657 -16.67 12.51 -23.52
CA HIS A 657 -16.20 12.28 -22.15
C HIS A 657 -16.55 13.47 -21.25
N ALA A 658 -17.05 13.19 -20.05
CA ALA A 658 -17.30 14.19 -19.03
C ALA A 658 -16.94 13.61 -17.67
N ALA A 659 -15.83 14.08 -17.11
CA ALA A 659 -15.45 13.79 -15.74
C ALA A 659 -16.43 14.49 -14.79
N VAL A 660 -16.74 13.84 -13.67
CA VAL A 660 -17.64 14.43 -12.68
C VAL A 660 -16.82 15.19 -11.65
N ASN A 661 -17.16 16.46 -11.38
CA ASN A 661 -16.60 17.19 -10.24
C ASN A 661 -17.03 16.49 -8.94
N CYS A 662 -16.15 15.62 -8.42
CA CYS A 662 -16.47 14.81 -7.26
C CYS A 662 -16.45 15.64 -5.98
N PHE A 663 -15.76 16.78 -5.97
CA PHE A 663 -15.74 17.69 -4.85
C PHE A 663 -17.10 18.38 -4.67
N ASP A 664 -17.62 19.05 -5.71
CA ASP A 664 -18.92 19.75 -5.64
C ASP A 664 -20.07 18.78 -5.41
N ARG A 665 -20.11 17.69 -6.18
CA ARG A 665 -21.09 16.62 -5.97
C ARG A 665 -20.99 16.04 -4.56
N GLY A 666 -19.79 16.03 -3.99
CA GLY A 666 -19.53 15.64 -2.61
C GLY A 666 -20.16 16.61 -1.61
N TYR A 667 -19.93 17.90 -1.81
CA TYR A 667 -20.52 18.99 -1.03
C TYR A 667 -22.05 18.93 -1.06
N GLU A 668 -22.64 18.93 -2.26
CA GLU A 668 -24.10 18.88 -2.45
C GLU A 668 -24.74 17.67 -1.76
N ARG A 669 -24.07 16.51 -1.79
CA ARG A 669 -24.56 15.29 -1.14
C ARG A 669 -24.41 15.34 0.38
N LEU A 670 -23.35 15.93 0.90
CA LEU A 670 -23.15 16.12 2.33
C LEU A 670 -24.21 17.08 2.88
N ASP A 671 -24.35 18.24 2.25
CA ASP A 671 -25.35 19.26 2.60
C ASP A 671 -26.78 18.76 2.39
N GLY A 672 -27.02 18.03 1.30
CA GLY A 672 -28.30 17.40 0.97
C GLY A 672 -28.75 16.27 1.91
N GLY A 673 -28.04 16.02 3.01
CA GLY A 673 -28.50 15.17 4.11
C GLY A 673 -27.53 14.10 4.58
N LYS A 674 -26.49 13.76 3.80
CA LYS A 674 -25.54 12.70 4.22
C LYS A 674 -24.75 13.07 5.47
N MET A 675 -24.46 14.35 5.69
CA MET A 675 -23.84 14.80 6.95
C MET A 675 -24.78 14.50 8.13
N ASN A 676 -26.07 14.81 8.00
CA ASN A 676 -27.07 14.53 9.02
C ASN A 676 -27.23 13.02 9.30
N GLU A 677 -27.28 12.19 8.25
CA GLU A 677 -27.32 10.72 8.37
C GLU A 677 -26.08 10.18 9.09
N TYR A 678 -24.89 10.72 8.78
CA TYR A 678 -23.66 10.35 9.47
C TYR A 678 -23.69 10.77 10.94
N ILE A 679 -24.14 11.98 11.25
CA ILE A 679 -24.24 12.50 12.62
C ILE A 679 -25.25 11.68 13.43
N GLU A 680 -26.44 11.41 12.91
CA GLU A 680 -27.46 10.61 13.58
C GLU A 680 -26.88 9.24 13.98
N ARG A 681 -26.25 8.54 13.03
CA ARG A 681 -25.64 7.23 13.26
C ARG A 681 -24.41 7.27 14.17
N SER A 682 -23.58 8.31 14.09
CA SER A 682 -22.32 8.38 14.85
C SER A 682 -22.52 8.82 16.30
N THR A 683 -23.56 9.62 16.57
CA THR A 683 -23.90 10.14 17.91
C THR A 683 -24.59 9.10 18.80
N GLU A 684 -25.16 8.03 18.23
CA GLU A 684 -25.74 6.91 18.98
C GLU A 684 -24.79 6.36 20.06
N TYR A 685 -23.50 6.22 19.71
CA TYR A 685 -22.51 5.67 20.63
C TYR A 685 -22.31 6.57 21.86
N ALA A 686 -22.27 7.89 21.67
CA ALA A 686 -22.14 8.85 22.75
C ALA A 686 -23.33 8.78 23.71
N VAL A 687 -24.55 8.63 23.19
CA VAL A 687 -25.77 8.46 24.00
C VAL A 687 -25.70 7.18 24.83
N LEU A 688 -25.39 6.05 24.19
CA LEU A 688 -25.24 4.75 24.88
C LEU A 688 -24.17 4.81 25.98
N LEU A 689 -23.05 5.46 25.69
CA LEU A 689 -21.93 5.60 26.61
C LEU A 689 -22.31 6.47 27.83
N ARG A 690 -23.04 7.56 27.61
CA ARG A 690 -23.57 8.43 28.68
C ARG A 690 -24.53 7.68 29.58
N ASP A 691 -25.49 6.97 29.01
CA ASP A 691 -26.52 6.26 29.77
C ASP A 691 -25.89 5.13 30.61
N MET A 692 -24.90 4.43 30.07
CA MET A 692 -24.11 3.44 30.81
C MET A 692 -23.32 4.06 31.97
N GLU A 693 -22.74 5.24 31.80
CA GLU A 693 -22.00 5.92 32.87
C GLU A 693 -22.94 6.42 33.98
N LEU A 694 -24.14 6.90 33.61
CA LEU A 694 -25.19 7.25 34.57
C LEU A 694 -25.63 6.03 35.40
N LEU A 695 -25.89 4.89 34.77
CA LEU A 695 -26.23 3.64 35.46
C LEU A 695 -25.12 3.18 36.43
N ARG A 696 -23.85 3.40 36.07
CA ARG A 696 -22.70 3.08 36.92
C ARG A 696 -22.62 4.01 38.13
N SER A 697 -22.82 5.31 37.94
CA SER A 697 -22.82 6.31 39.01
C SER A 697 -24.05 6.22 39.94
N GLY A 698 -25.20 5.77 39.45
CA GLY A 698 -26.42 5.58 40.26
C GLY A 698 -26.38 4.36 41.18
N ASN A 699 -25.46 3.41 40.95
CA ASN A 699 -25.30 2.21 41.78
C ASN A 699 -24.30 2.39 42.94
N SER A 700 -23.64 3.54 43.09
CA SER A 700 -22.72 3.79 44.22
C SER A 700 -23.39 4.32 45.49
N ASP A 701 -24.71 4.60 45.47
CA ASP A 701 -25.47 5.16 46.60
C ASP A 701 -26.41 4.16 47.32
N THR A 702 -26.28 2.85 47.09
CA THR A 702 -26.99 1.84 47.88
C THR A 702 -26.10 1.27 49.00
N PRO A 703 -26.37 1.55 50.29
CA PRO A 703 -25.67 0.87 51.38
C PRO A 703 -26.01 -0.62 51.36
N GLN A 704 -25.00 -1.45 51.62
CA GLN A 704 -25.07 -2.91 51.77
C GLN A 704 -26.39 -3.35 52.43
N ALA A 705 -27.24 -4.05 51.68
CA ALA A 705 -28.29 -4.86 52.26
C ALA A 705 -27.76 -6.28 52.51
N SER A 706 -27.69 -6.65 53.79
CA SER A 706 -27.41 -8.00 54.27
C SER A 706 -28.50 -9.00 53.82
N PRO A 707 -28.22 -10.31 53.80
CA PRO A 707 -29.08 -11.29 53.15
C PRO A 707 -30.32 -11.58 54.00
N HIS A 708 -31.51 -11.31 53.47
CA HIS A 708 -32.77 -11.79 54.05
C HIS A 708 -33.63 -12.49 53.00
N GLU A 709 -34.19 -13.60 53.47
CA GLU A 709 -34.90 -14.68 52.79
C GLU A 709 -36.14 -14.22 52.01
N LEU A 710 -36.39 -14.88 50.87
CA LEU A 710 -37.66 -14.77 50.14
C LEU A 710 -38.60 -15.93 50.55
N PRO A 711 -39.86 -15.66 50.95
CA PRO A 711 -40.88 -16.68 51.07
C PRO A 711 -41.53 -17.00 49.73
N LEU A 712 -41.85 -18.29 49.61
CA LEU A 712 -42.52 -19.01 48.53
C LEU A 712 -44.00 -18.60 48.32
N ASP A 713 -44.43 -18.87 47.07
CA ASP A 713 -45.78 -19.21 46.58
C ASP A 713 -46.84 -18.11 46.37
N ALA A 714 -47.27 -17.91 45.11
CA ALA A 714 -48.43 -18.63 44.54
C ALA A 714 -48.76 -18.23 43.07
N ARG A 715 -48.67 -19.21 42.15
CA ARG A 715 -49.60 -19.63 41.06
C ARG A 715 -50.54 -18.58 40.42
N SER A 716 -50.85 -18.52 39.11
CA SER A 716 -50.87 -19.45 37.96
C SER A 716 -51.24 -18.61 36.69
N GLN A 717 -51.13 -18.97 35.40
CA GLN A 717 -51.43 -20.22 34.70
C GLN A 717 -51.07 -20.11 33.18
N SER A 718 -50.41 -21.16 32.62
CA SER A 718 -50.49 -21.77 31.24
C SER A 718 -50.33 -20.93 29.96
N ALA A 719 -49.66 -21.34 28.87
CA ALA A 719 -49.31 -22.67 28.36
C ALA A 719 -48.12 -22.64 27.34
N SER A 720 -47.37 -23.74 27.29
CA SER A 720 -46.33 -24.11 26.29
C SER A 720 -46.93 -25.08 25.24
N PRO A 721 -46.24 -25.52 24.14
CA PRO A 721 -45.06 -26.41 24.26
C PRO A 721 -43.93 -26.25 23.21
N SER A 722 -42.73 -26.67 23.63
CA SER A 722 -41.53 -26.97 22.82
C SER A 722 -41.39 -28.48 22.59
N PRO A 723 -40.63 -28.98 21.59
CA PRO A 723 -40.18 -30.37 21.52
C PRO A 723 -38.77 -30.58 22.09
N SER A 724 -38.56 -31.81 22.56
CA SER A 724 -37.55 -32.32 23.51
C SER A 724 -36.21 -32.80 22.92
N PHE A 725 -35.17 -32.72 23.74
CA PHE A 725 -33.89 -33.45 23.64
C PHE A 725 -33.98 -34.87 24.22
N ILE A 726 -33.18 -35.80 23.70
CA ILE A 726 -32.81 -37.09 24.32
C ILE A 726 -31.29 -37.08 24.53
N ASP A 727 -30.89 -37.43 25.75
CA ASP A 727 -29.51 -37.55 26.25
C ASP A 727 -29.09 -39.03 26.31
N SER A 728 -27.82 -39.33 26.07
CA SER A 728 -27.17 -40.63 26.35
C SER A 728 -25.65 -40.48 26.36
N THR A 729 -25.09 -40.36 27.56
CA THR A 729 -23.67 -40.57 27.91
C THR A 729 -23.29 -42.06 27.98
N PRO A 730 -22.03 -42.43 27.73
CA PRO A 730 -21.43 -43.62 28.33
C PRO A 730 -20.21 -43.32 29.23
N SER A 731 -20.14 -44.12 30.29
CA SER A 731 -19.26 -44.12 31.45
C SER A 731 -17.87 -44.74 31.24
N LEU A 732 -16.88 -44.21 31.97
CA LEU A 732 -15.56 -44.80 32.27
C LEU A 732 -15.67 -45.98 33.27
N PRO A 733 -14.72 -46.94 33.25
CA PRO A 733 -14.41 -47.76 34.41
C PRO A 733 -12.98 -47.51 34.94
N SER A 734 -12.87 -47.37 36.27
CA SER A 734 -11.63 -47.51 37.03
C SER A 734 -11.39 -48.96 37.42
N ASN A 735 -10.14 -49.43 37.39
CA ASN A 735 -9.70 -50.53 38.25
C ASN A 735 -8.23 -50.35 38.68
N HIS A 736 -7.97 -50.82 39.88
CA HIS A 736 -6.86 -50.54 40.80
C HIS A 736 -5.48 -51.11 40.44
N LEU A 737 -4.44 -50.37 40.89
CA LEU A 737 -3.18 -50.77 41.56
C LEU A 737 -2.29 -51.87 40.94
N VAL A 738 -1.00 -51.54 40.72
CA VAL A 738 0.18 -52.06 41.46
C VAL A 738 1.46 -51.39 40.95
N VAL A 739 2.28 -50.89 41.88
CA VAL A 739 3.66 -50.38 41.69
C VAL A 739 4.64 -51.57 41.74
N PRO A 740 5.73 -51.58 40.95
CA PRO A 740 7.03 -51.43 41.60
C PRO A 740 8.05 -50.60 40.80
N SER A 741 8.77 -49.76 41.53
CA SER A 741 10.10 -49.28 41.15
C SER A 741 11.09 -50.45 41.06
N GLN A 742 11.97 -50.45 40.05
CA GLN A 742 13.38 -50.79 40.25
C GLN A 742 14.26 -50.38 39.06
N THR A 743 15.30 -49.66 39.43
CA THR A 743 16.57 -49.39 38.73
C THR A 743 17.13 -50.56 37.92
N LEU A 744 17.76 -50.28 36.77
CA LEU A 744 19.16 -50.64 36.43
C LEU A 744 19.47 -50.37 34.93
N ARG A 745 20.41 -49.45 34.68
CA ARG A 745 21.35 -49.48 33.53
C ARG A 745 22.35 -50.65 33.74
N PRO A 746 23.32 -50.92 32.85
CA PRO A 746 23.39 -50.83 31.38
C PRO A 746 24.03 -52.11 30.77
N THR A 747 23.94 -52.33 29.46
CA THR A 747 25.02 -53.02 28.70
C THR A 747 24.82 -52.86 27.18
N SER A 748 25.74 -52.13 26.52
CA SER A 748 26.25 -52.52 25.20
C SER A 748 27.36 -53.57 25.44
N PRO A 749 27.74 -54.43 24.47
CA PRO A 749 28.60 -53.97 23.37
C PRO A 749 28.54 -54.75 22.04
N SER A 750 29.08 -54.11 20.98
CA SER A 750 29.97 -54.66 19.92
C SER A 750 29.49 -55.87 19.07
N SER A 751 29.73 -56.00 17.77
CA SER A 751 30.75 -55.46 16.86
C SER A 751 30.58 -56.12 15.49
N ALA A 752 31.02 -55.41 14.43
CA ALA A 752 31.74 -55.93 13.25
C ALA A 752 30.98 -56.90 12.29
N ARG A 753 31.17 -56.91 10.96
CA ARG A 753 32.21 -56.38 10.07
C ARG A 753 31.70 -56.55 8.62
N SER A 754 32.05 -55.57 7.76
CA SER A 754 32.63 -55.66 6.39
C SER A 754 32.05 -56.71 5.39
N THR A 755 31.83 -56.47 4.09
CA THR A 755 32.71 -55.86 3.05
C THR A 755 31.99 -55.94 1.69
N GLY A 756 32.17 -54.93 0.82
CA GLY A 756 32.36 -55.05 -0.66
C GLY A 756 31.15 -55.47 -1.53
N SER A 757 30.97 -55.06 -2.78
CA SER A 757 31.79 -54.30 -3.74
C SER A 757 30.94 -54.00 -4.99
N ASN A 758 31.30 -52.93 -5.71
CA ASN A 758 31.25 -52.73 -7.18
C ASN A 758 29.90 -52.85 -7.91
N ALA A 759 29.35 -51.77 -8.49
CA ALA A 759 29.79 -51.01 -9.67
C ALA A 759 29.21 -51.53 -11.01
N ALA A 760 28.57 -50.57 -11.70
CA ALA A 760 28.52 -50.39 -13.15
C ALA A 760 27.46 -51.11 -14.01
N ARG A 761 26.66 -50.24 -14.66
CA ARG A 761 26.27 -50.16 -16.09
C ARG A 761 24.80 -50.42 -16.45
N LEU A 762 24.21 -49.39 -17.07
CA LEU A 762 23.45 -49.31 -18.34
C LEU A 762 22.77 -47.91 -18.33
N ALA A 763 23.29 -46.86 -18.99
CA ALA A 763 23.20 -46.52 -20.44
C ALA A 763 21.76 -46.66 -20.96
N ALA A 764 20.98 -45.57 -21.08
CA ALA A 764 20.93 -44.60 -22.18
C ALA A 764 19.90 -45.00 -23.26
N ASP A 765 18.86 -44.15 -23.40
CA ASP A 765 18.18 -43.68 -24.62
C ASP A 765 16.66 -43.55 -24.46
N CYS A 766 16.17 -42.31 -24.49
CA CYS A 766 15.16 -41.79 -25.42
C CYS A 766 14.75 -40.37 -25.00
N VAL A 767 15.09 -39.42 -25.87
CA VAL A 767 14.66 -38.02 -25.89
C VAL A 767 13.25 -37.96 -26.51
N GLU A 768 12.35 -37.15 -25.95
CA GLU A 768 11.37 -36.37 -26.74
C GLU A 768 10.79 -35.20 -25.92
N GLU A 769 10.68 -34.06 -26.59
CA GLU A 769 10.39 -32.69 -26.15
C GLU A 769 8.99 -32.49 -25.59
N TRP A 770 8.85 -31.86 -24.42
CA TRP A 770 7.68 -31.02 -24.10
C TRP A 770 8.14 -29.72 -23.45
N ASP A 771 8.38 -28.72 -24.29
CA ASP A 771 8.43 -27.30 -23.96
C ASP A 771 7.12 -26.87 -23.28
N GLN A 772 7.18 -26.54 -21.99
CA GLN A 772 6.32 -25.52 -21.38
C GLN A 772 7.17 -24.70 -20.43
N ALA A 773 7.33 -23.43 -20.78
CA ALA A 773 8.15 -22.44 -20.09
C ALA A 773 7.93 -22.48 -18.57
N ASP A 774 9.01 -22.81 -17.87
CA ASP A 774 9.14 -22.66 -16.43
C ASP A 774 9.12 -21.15 -16.11
N HIS A 775 8.02 -20.66 -15.56
CA HIS A 775 7.90 -19.29 -15.06
C HIS A 775 8.63 -19.09 -13.72
N SER A 776 9.76 -19.77 -13.49
CA SER A 776 10.55 -19.69 -12.26
C SER A 776 11.52 -18.49 -12.21
N ASP A 777 11.57 -17.69 -13.27
CA ASP A 777 12.41 -16.48 -13.39
C ASP A 777 11.68 -15.17 -13.04
N GLU A 778 10.71 -15.18 -12.12
CA GLU A 778 10.30 -13.92 -11.47
C GLU A 778 11.32 -13.54 -10.39
N PRO A 779 12.02 -12.39 -10.51
CA PRO A 779 12.91 -11.92 -9.46
C PRO A 779 12.10 -11.66 -8.18
N LEU A 780 12.62 -12.15 -7.05
CA LEU A 780 12.07 -11.92 -5.72
C LEU A 780 12.09 -10.42 -5.39
N PHE A 781 11.00 -9.72 -5.67
CA PHE A 781 10.81 -8.31 -5.33
C PHE A 781 10.85 -8.11 -3.82
N SER A 782 11.76 -7.26 -3.35
CA SER A 782 11.75 -6.74 -1.99
C SER A 782 10.66 -5.66 -1.95
N GLY A 783 9.69 -5.73 -1.03
CA GLY A 783 8.62 -4.72 -0.94
C GLY A 783 9.09 -3.27 -0.75
N SER A 784 10.38 -3.04 -0.51
CA SER A 784 11.03 -1.72 -0.39
C SER A 784 11.12 -0.92 -1.69
N ASP A 785 10.90 -1.55 -2.84
CA ASP A 785 11.45 -1.11 -4.14
C ASP A 785 10.61 -0.01 -4.82
N LEU A 786 9.54 0.46 -4.17
CA LEU A 786 8.54 1.35 -4.77
C LEU A 786 8.09 2.50 -3.86
N ASN A 787 8.85 2.78 -2.79
CA ASN A 787 8.53 3.89 -1.91
C ASN A 787 8.96 5.22 -2.49
N VAL A 788 8.03 6.15 -2.45
CA VAL A 788 8.31 7.56 -2.70
C VAL A 788 9.06 8.09 -1.47
N THR A 789 10.34 8.40 -1.65
CA THR A 789 11.15 9.12 -0.65
C THR A 789 11.42 10.52 -1.17
N VAL A 790 11.84 11.45 -0.32
CA VAL A 790 12.25 12.80 -0.74
C VAL A 790 13.74 12.95 -0.47
N ASP A 791 14.48 13.40 -1.48
CA ASP A 791 15.87 13.78 -1.32
C ASP A 791 15.98 14.95 -0.32
N PRO A 792 16.76 14.80 0.76
CA PRO A 792 16.87 15.83 1.79
C PRO A 792 17.49 17.14 1.31
N GLU A 793 18.28 17.15 0.24
CA GLU A 793 18.96 18.34 -0.27
C GLU A 793 18.14 19.05 -1.34
N THR A 794 17.61 18.28 -2.28
CA THR A 794 16.91 18.79 -3.48
C THR A 794 15.40 18.80 -3.34
N GLY A 795 14.84 18.08 -2.35
CA GLY A 795 13.40 17.90 -2.12
C GLY A 795 12.65 17.20 -3.26
N MET A 796 13.38 16.68 -4.24
CA MET A 796 12.84 15.86 -5.31
C MET A 796 12.47 14.49 -4.76
N LEU A 797 11.47 13.82 -5.34
CA LEU A 797 11.18 12.46 -4.91
C LEU A 797 12.30 11.53 -5.39
N SER A 798 12.93 10.81 -4.47
CA SER A 798 13.80 9.67 -4.77
C SER A 798 12.89 8.49 -5.13
N ALA A 799 12.53 8.52 -6.41
CA ALA A 799 11.71 7.63 -7.27
C ALA A 799 11.36 8.39 -8.58
N ASP A 800 11.57 9.71 -8.64
CA ASP A 800 11.47 10.52 -9.86
C ASP A 800 12.74 10.43 -10.71
N TRP A 801 12.67 9.50 -11.66
CA TRP A 801 13.01 9.56 -13.09
C TRP A 801 14.31 10.16 -13.63
N TYR A 802 15.30 10.57 -12.83
CA TYR A 802 16.57 11.07 -13.39
C TYR A 802 17.79 10.77 -12.51
N GLU A 803 18.69 9.92 -13.01
CA GLU A 803 20.07 9.82 -12.50
C GLU A 803 20.96 10.88 -13.19
N PRO A 804 21.68 11.74 -12.45
CA PRO A 804 22.63 12.70 -13.02
C PRO A 804 23.79 12.03 -13.77
N GLU A 805 24.21 10.84 -13.34
CA GLU A 805 25.43 10.17 -13.81
C GLU A 805 25.28 9.55 -15.21
N GLU A 806 24.05 9.21 -15.64
CA GLU A 806 23.77 8.74 -17.00
C GLU A 806 23.67 9.90 -18.01
N PHE A 807 23.31 11.11 -17.56
CA PHE A 807 23.22 12.31 -18.41
C PHE A 807 24.59 12.83 -18.84
N GLU A 808 25.61 12.78 -17.98
CA GLU A 808 26.98 13.13 -18.35
C GLU A 808 27.58 12.15 -19.36
N GLN A 809 27.30 10.84 -19.24
CA GLN A 809 27.73 9.84 -20.23
C GLN A 809 26.98 9.99 -21.57
N LEU A 810 25.72 10.39 -21.55
CA LEU A 810 24.95 10.68 -22.76
C LEU A 810 25.42 11.98 -23.44
N LEU A 811 25.81 13.00 -22.66
CA LEU A 811 26.42 14.22 -23.17
C LEU A 811 27.80 13.96 -23.79
N ASP A 812 28.64 13.14 -23.16
CA ASP A 812 29.96 12.77 -23.73
C ASP A 812 29.80 11.94 -25.02
N ASN A 813 28.79 11.07 -25.09
CA ASN A 813 28.50 10.29 -26.30
C ASN A 813 27.80 11.10 -27.40
N MET A 814 27.11 12.20 -27.06
CA MET A 814 26.43 13.07 -28.02
C MET A 814 27.26 14.29 -28.45
N PHE A 815 28.23 14.73 -27.63
CA PHE A 815 28.99 15.98 -27.84
C PHE A 815 30.52 15.82 -27.74
N GLY A 816 31.03 14.60 -27.56
CA GLY A 816 32.45 14.32 -27.68
C GLY A 816 32.96 14.68 -29.09
N PRO A 817 34.13 15.31 -29.24
CA PRO A 817 34.65 15.68 -30.55
C PRO A 817 34.88 14.42 -31.38
N GLU A 818 34.24 14.33 -32.55
CA GLU A 818 34.60 13.37 -33.59
C GLU A 818 36.06 13.62 -33.98
N VAL A 819 36.96 12.80 -33.43
CA VAL A 819 38.32 12.70 -33.97
C VAL A 819 38.24 11.83 -35.21
N GLY A 820 37.87 12.47 -36.32
CA GLY A 820 38.16 11.94 -37.64
C GLY A 820 39.67 11.96 -37.88
N GLN A 821 40.27 10.78 -38.02
CA GLN A 821 41.51 10.63 -38.76
C GLN A 821 41.26 9.63 -39.90
N GLU A 822 41.03 10.18 -41.08
CA GLU A 822 41.31 9.50 -42.35
C GLU A 822 42.82 9.33 -42.49
N GLU A 823 43.28 8.12 -42.83
CA GLU A 823 44.46 7.86 -43.66
C GLU A 823 44.43 6.34 -44.00
N SER A 824 43.95 6.01 -45.20
CA SER A 824 44.73 5.58 -46.38
C SER A 824 45.07 4.08 -46.38
N GLU A 825 44.49 3.37 -47.36
CA GLU A 825 44.91 2.05 -47.81
C GLU A 825 46.36 2.10 -48.32
N ASP A 826 47.24 1.23 -47.83
CA ASP A 826 48.41 0.77 -48.58
C ASP A 826 48.78 -0.67 -48.18
N GLU A 827 49.13 -1.46 -49.20
CA GLU A 827 49.46 -2.88 -49.14
C GLU A 827 50.86 -3.11 -48.54
N GLY A 828 51.05 -4.20 -47.79
CA GLY A 828 52.39 -4.67 -47.38
C GLY A 828 52.41 -5.81 -46.37
N GLU A 829 52.41 -7.06 -46.85
CA GLU A 829 53.06 -8.21 -46.18
C GLU A 829 54.60 -7.99 -46.06
N PRO A 830 55.42 -8.82 -45.35
CA PRO A 830 55.17 -9.93 -44.41
C PRO A 830 56.08 -9.86 -43.14
N GLU A 831 56.07 -10.92 -42.30
CA GLU A 831 57.22 -11.59 -41.63
C GLU A 831 56.83 -12.07 -40.21
N LEU A 832 56.53 -13.37 -40.08
CA LEU A 832 57.43 -14.44 -39.61
C LEU A 832 57.58 -14.49 -38.09
N SER A 833 56.76 -15.34 -37.47
CA SER A 833 57.13 -16.03 -36.22
C SER A 833 57.65 -17.42 -36.58
N ASP A 834 58.92 -17.70 -36.29
CA ASP A 834 59.48 -19.05 -36.26
C ASP A 834 60.07 -19.34 -34.89
N THR A 835 59.51 -20.36 -34.24
CA THR A 835 60.15 -21.60 -33.74
C THR A 835 59.13 -22.29 -32.82
N GLU A 836 58.39 -23.30 -33.31
CA GLU A 836 58.73 -24.75 -33.29
C GLU A 836 58.90 -25.29 -31.85
N SER A 837 58.37 -26.45 -31.43
CA SER A 837 57.54 -27.49 -32.05
C SER A 837 57.21 -28.56 -30.98
N GLU A 838 56.05 -29.22 -31.16
CA GLU A 838 55.81 -30.68 -30.98
C GLU A 838 55.49 -31.22 -29.55
N SER A 839 54.54 -32.15 -29.34
CA SER A 839 53.89 -33.13 -30.24
C SER A 839 52.51 -33.62 -29.74
N GLU A 840 51.62 -33.88 -30.71
CA GLU A 840 50.71 -35.06 -30.94
C GLU A 840 49.75 -35.55 -29.82
N GLY A 841 48.48 -35.88 -30.07
CA GLY A 841 47.69 -36.05 -31.29
C GLY A 841 46.35 -36.76 -31.00
N GLU A 842 45.39 -36.58 -31.93
CA GLU A 842 44.22 -37.44 -32.26
C GLU A 842 43.13 -37.67 -31.17
N GLU A 843 41.83 -37.81 -31.42
CA GLU A 843 40.91 -37.80 -32.59
C GLU A 843 39.50 -37.77 -31.96
N VAL A 844 38.59 -36.88 -32.41
CA VAL A 844 37.36 -37.21 -33.17
C VAL A 844 36.19 -37.87 -32.37
N MET A 845 35.07 -37.13 -32.37
CA MET A 845 33.64 -37.53 -32.28
C MET A 845 32.92 -37.58 -30.92
N TYR A 846 31.92 -36.68 -30.85
CA TYR A 846 30.79 -36.47 -29.91
C TYR A 846 31.04 -35.72 -28.60
#